data_AF-A0A833M0L3-F1
#
_entry.id   AF-A0A833M0L3-F1
#
_cell.length_a   1.000
_cell.length_b   1.000
_cell.length_c   1.000
_cell.angle_alpha   90.00
_cell.angle_beta   90.00
_cell.angle_gamma   90.00
#
_symmetry.space_group_name_H-M   'P 1'
#
loop_
_entity.id
_entity.type
_entity.pdbx_description
1 polymer ?
#
loop_
_entity_poly.entity_id
_entity_poly.type
_entity_poly.pdbx_seq_one_letter_code
_entity_poly.pdbx_strand_id
1 'polypeptide(L)'
;MNGSFWKEPRLAGAVAALSIGYVLTSAASKALFDPSAQMPAVWFANVFAVALILRTPALGTLAGAATVFASALASNTVMGNGPAMTMIYSTANALGIGVGVAAVRWRFADTREFARNAVNYVQTLALAGLLAPAIAATFFAPLAHLFAGWPVPYSFGRWWSGDAMAFSLFLPVMLLASRETLSALSPPGVAIRLGLSFAASGIVVYLALTQFDFPFVLIQVPLLIAAWRARPFELALACLSTGGVLIGLAMAGLVPHLSSANDFQIAVGISVVLPFIAGLMVEESRRERRRTAEQEQFYRRAMMDSEIGVSIAELDGKIVRINDALAHMLGRRREDLEGVARWIDITYGPDRAIGTDMVKWVRETKSPNYSFEKRYLKADGIPIWARVSGSVVYDDVSGEPLYMVSQVVDIDARKKSEAAIAEAETRWNFALASAGQGVWDVDMRKGRTSYSVTWTDMLGYQPGELDGDTSRWLTFIHPDDRDRVMAADRAYSEGSAEFFEAEFRMRRKDGSWIWILDRGKVTERDENGRMLRAIGTLTDISARKETEQRLEQSAKDLTAEKERLRVTLESIGDAVICTDGEGRITFLNPVAEKLTRTPAAEALGRPLASVYHSVDEDTGETLTPADPGAEANARHSSRAVLVRNDGSRCSIREVMSPIRSANGASAGQVLVFQDFTDARALQRQLAYAANHDALTGLDNRASFMAAADALQFETRQDGARPHLAFIDLDRFKAVNDSSGHAAGDALLRKVAAAIRSVVRTHGKVARLGGDEFAVIFPACREEEALALTRAVVSAIAALRFEWHERVHSVGASAGLASLDDGCGSIDEVLAAADHACYEAKASGGGCVVARRLEPSPAMQQRAVSGTR
;
A
#
# COMPACT_ATOMS: atom_id res chain seq x y z
N MET A 1 16.56 21.34 53.37
CA MET A 1 17.99 21.13 53.68
C MET A 1 18.10 20.56 55.08
N ASN A 2 18.36 19.25 55.18
CA ASN A 2 18.45 18.50 56.43
C ASN A 2 19.88 18.59 56.98
N GLY A 3 20.12 19.49 57.93
CA GLY A 3 21.40 19.63 58.61
C GLY A 3 21.36 19.04 60.02
N SER A 4 21.16 17.72 60.16
CA SER A 4 21.35 17.07 61.47
C SER A 4 22.82 17.17 61.88
N PHE A 5 23.10 17.78 63.02
CA PHE A 5 24.47 17.85 63.60
C PHE A 5 25.02 16.52 64.06
N TRP A 6 24.21 15.47 63.91
CA TRP A 6 24.59 14.11 64.10
C TRP A 6 24.43 13.45 62.73
N LYS A 7 25.53 13.30 61.98
CA LYS A 7 25.72 12.03 61.24
C LYS A 7 25.48 10.96 62.29
N GLU A 8 24.62 9.98 62.05
CA GLU A 8 24.34 8.91 63.02
C GLU A 8 25.63 8.52 63.71
N PRO A 9 25.79 8.84 65.00
CA PRO A 9 27.07 8.63 65.66
C PRO A 9 27.31 7.13 65.57
N ARG A 10 28.47 6.73 65.03
CA ARG A 10 28.92 5.35 65.11
C ARG A 10 28.70 4.90 66.55
N LEU A 11 28.18 3.69 66.76
CA LEU A 11 27.79 3.17 68.07
C LEU A 11 28.79 3.55 69.19
N ALA A 12 30.09 3.45 68.91
CA ALA A 12 31.17 3.85 69.82
C ALA A 12 31.11 5.33 70.28
N GLY A 13 30.85 6.28 69.39
CA GLY A 13 30.71 7.69 69.73
C GLY A 13 29.45 7.98 70.56
N ALA A 14 28.36 7.26 70.30
CA ALA A 14 27.13 7.38 71.07
C ALA A 14 27.28 6.81 72.49
N VAL A 15 27.95 5.66 72.62
CA VAL A 15 28.33 5.05 73.91
C VAL A 15 29.25 5.98 74.70
N ALA A 16 30.26 6.58 74.06
CA ALA A 16 31.16 7.53 74.72
C ALA A 16 30.42 8.78 75.21
N ALA A 17 29.55 9.36 74.38
CA ALA A 17 28.74 10.52 74.76
C ALA A 17 27.78 10.21 75.91
N LEU A 18 27.13 9.04 75.89
CA LEU A 18 26.27 8.56 76.97
C LEU A 18 27.06 8.38 78.27
N SER A 19 28.23 7.75 78.19
CA SER A 19 29.06 7.48 79.38
C SER A 19 29.60 8.76 80.01
N ILE A 20 30.26 9.61 79.23
CA ILE A 20 30.84 10.88 79.70
C ILE A 20 29.72 11.79 80.24
N GLY A 21 28.63 11.94 79.48
CA GLY A 21 27.52 12.78 79.88
C GLY A 21 26.83 12.27 81.15
N TYR A 22 26.67 10.95 81.32
CA TYR A 22 26.11 10.37 82.54
C TYR A 22 26.98 10.65 83.76
N VAL A 23 28.30 10.48 83.66
CA VAL A 23 29.23 10.77 84.76
C VAL A 23 29.21 12.27 85.12
N LEU A 24 29.24 13.16 84.13
CA LEU A 24 29.20 14.61 84.37
C LEU A 24 27.89 15.07 85.01
N THR A 25 26.75 14.58 84.51
CA THR A 25 25.43 14.93 85.06
C THR A 25 25.22 14.34 86.45
N SER A 26 25.75 13.14 86.71
CA SER A 26 25.77 12.52 88.04
C SER A 26 26.59 13.37 89.03
N ALA A 27 27.80 13.78 88.65
CA ALA A 27 28.63 14.67 89.47
C ALA A 27 27.94 16.02 89.73
N ALA A 28 27.31 16.61 88.72
CA ALA A 28 26.55 17.85 88.85
C ALA A 28 25.37 17.72 89.82
N SER A 29 24.61 16.62 89.76
CA SER A 29 23.51 16.37 90.70
C SER A 29 23.98 16.30 92.14
N LYS A 30 25.10 15.64 92.41
CA LYS A 30 25.69 15.57 93.75
C LYS A 30 26.21 16.94 94.22
N ALA A 31 26.87 17.69 93.34
CA ALA A 31 27.45 19.00 93.68
C ALA A 31 26.39 20.08 93.95
N LEU A 32 25.28 20.08 93.21
CA LEU A 32 24.29 21.17 93.24
C LEU A 32 23.20 20.97 94.30
N PHE A 33 22.79 19.74 94.58
CA PHE A 33 21.55 19.50 95.34
C PHE A 33 21.78 18.90 96.73
N ASP A 34 22.90 18.21 96.97
CA ASP A 34 23.30 17.83 98.33
C ASP A 34 24.73 17.23 98.36
N PRO A 35 25.78 18.02 98.66
CA PRO A 35 27.15 17.50 98.73
C PRO A 35 27.34 16.50 99.88
N SER A 36 26.51 16.61 100.93
CA SER A 36 26.58 15.85 102.17
C SER A 36 25.59 14.69 102.26
N ALA A 37 24.46 14.75 101.56
CA ALA A 37 23.49 13.64 101.60
C ALA A 37 23.88 12.49 100.69
N GLN A 38 23.44 11.32 101.12
CA GLN A 38 23.67 10.07 100.42
C GLN A 38 22.71 9.91 99.20
N MET A 39 21.69 10.77 99.06
CA MET A 39 20.77 10.85 97.93
C MET A 39 20.47 12.32 97.56
N PRO A 40 20.85 12.77 96.35
CA PRO A 40 20.54 14.11 95.87
C PRO A 40 19.03 14.34 95.76
N ALA A 41 18.59 15.58 96.00
CA ALA A 41 17.18 15.95 95.85
C ALA A 41 16.68 15.92 94.40
N VAL A 42 17.60 16.01 93.42
CA VAL A 42 17.29 15.91 91.98
C VAL A 42 18.42 15.16 91.27
N TRP A 43 18.08 14.15 90.47
CA TRP A 43 19.07 13.29 89.81
C TRP A 43 19.01 13.40 88.28
N PHE A 44 19.97 14.12 87.69
CA PHE A 44 19.99 14.49 86.26
C PHE A 44 20.47 13.36 85.34
N ALA A 45 21.25 12.43 85.87
CA ALA A 45 21.93 11.43 85.05
C ALA A 45 20.93 10.51 84.33
N ASN A 46 19.83 10.16 85.00
CA ASN A 46 18.81 9.26 84.44
C ASN A 46 18.02 9.92 83.30
N VAL A 47 17.58 11.17 83.47
CA VAL A 47 16.88 11.92 82.42
C VAL A 47 17.79 12.19 81.21
N PHE A 48 19.08 12.48 81.44
CA PHE A 48 20.06 12.64 80.37
C PHE A 48 20.22 11.33 79.57
N ALA A 49 20.40 10.20 80.27
CA ALA A 49 20.56 8.90 79.62
C ALA A 49 19.32 8.50 78.81
N VAL A 50 18.12 8.62 79.39
CA VAL A 50 16.87 8.32 78.68
C VAL A 50 16.72 9.20 77.45
N ALA A 51 16.90 10.52 77.58
CA ALA A 51 16.76 11.44 76.45
C ALA A 51 17.77 11.13 75.34
N LEU A 52 19.03 10.81 75.68
CA LEU A 52 20.04 10.45 74.69
C LEU A 52 19.69 9.13 73.99
N ILE A 53 19.38 8.06 74.73
CA ILE A 53 19.06 6.74 74.16
C ILE A 53 17.80 6.79 73.27
N LEU A 54 16.78 7.56 73.65
CA LEU A 54 15.60 7.77 72.83
C LEU A 54 15.91 8.52 71.53
N ARG A 55 16.89 9.43 71.55
CA ARG A 55 17.30 10.21 70.37
C ARG A 55 18.32 9.53 69.47
N THR A 56 19.00 8.49 69.95
CA THR A 56 19.97 7.69 69.19
C THR A 56 19.51 6.24 69.09
N PRO A 57 18.72 5.89 68.06
CA PRO A 57 18.23 4.51 67.85
C PRO A 57 19.36 3.47 67.85
N ALA A 58 20.52 3.81 67.29
CA ALA A 58 21.70 2.94 67.16
C ALA A 58 22.23 2.37 68.48
N LEU A 59 22.07 3.06 69.62
CA LEU A 59 22.51 2.59 70.93
C LEU A 59 21.73 1.36 71.42
N GLY A 60 20.49 1.18 70.95
CA GLY A 60 19.60 0.13 71.46
C GLY A 60 19.24 0.31 72.95
N THR A 61 18.22 -0.41 73.42
CA THR A 61 17.83 -0.36 74.85
C THR A 61 18.87 -1.07 75.74
N LEU A 62 19.29 -2.28 75.35
CA LEU A 62 20.20 -3.12 76.15
C LEU A 62 21.61 -2.53 76.23
N ALA A 63 22.18 -2.12 75.08
CA ALA A 63 23.51 -1.50 75.07
C ALA A 63 23.52 -0.11 75.73
N GLY A 64 22.42 0.66 75.62
CA GLY A 64 22.21 1.86 76.41
C GLY A 64 22.21 1.60 77.92
N ALA A 65 21.41 0.64 78.40
CA ALA A 65 21.34 0.27 79.82
C ALA A 65 22.68 -0.27 80.35
N ALA A 66 23.39 -1.09 79.59
CA ALA A 66 24.72 -1.60 79.95
C ALA A 66 25.77 -0.47 80.05
N THR A 67 25.72 0.50 79.12
CA THR A 67 26.59 1.68 79.17
C THR A 67 26.32 2.51 80.42
N VAL A 68 25.03 2.69 80.77
CA VAL A 68 24.65 3.39 82.00
C VAL A 68 25.11 2.62 83.22
N PHE A 69 24.96 1.30 83.27
CA PHE A 69 25.44 0.48 84.38
C PHE A 69 26.94 0.69 84.63
N ALA A 70 27.77 0.60 83.60
CA ALA A 70 29.21 0.82 83.70
C ALA A 70 29.55 2.26 84.14
N SER A 71 28.84 3.24 83.60
CA SER A 71 29.05 4.66 83.91
C SER A 71 28.60 5.03 85.32
N ALA A 72 27.49 4.44 85.78
CA ALA A 72 27.00 4.57 87.13
C ALA A 72 27.94 3.90 88.13
N LEU A 73 28.52 2.74 87.78
CA LEU A 73 29.49 2.06 88.63
C LEU A 73 30.74 2.92 88.83
N ALA A 74 31.28 3.48 87.75
CA ALA A 74 32.40 4.41 87.79
C ALA A 74 32.07 5.68 88.59
N SER A 75 30.93 6.32 88.32
CA SER A 75 30.50 7.55 89.00
C SER A 75 30.33 7.33 90.51
N ASN A 76 29.59 6.29 90.92
CA ASN A 76 29.35 5.99 92.32
C ASN A 76 30.63 5.64 93.10
N THR A 77 31.59 4.98 92.44
CA THR A 77 32.91 4.69 93.01
C THR A 77 33.70 5.97 93.27
N VAL A 78 33.75 6.88 92.29
CA VAL A 78 34.41 8.19 92.42
C VAL A 78 33.74 9.05 93.49
N MET A 79 32.43 8.90 93.65
CA MET A 79 31.65 9.58 94.69
C MET A 79 31.88 9.06 96.11
N GLY A 80 32.68 8.00 96.28
CA GLY A 80 33.03 7.44 97.60
C GLY A 80 31.99 6.51 98.21
N ASN A 81 31.03 6.03 97.42
CA ASN A 81 30.03 5.08 97.91
C ASN A 81 30.65 3.69 98.15
N GLY A 82 30.24 3.02 99.24
CA GLY A 82 30.70 1.65 99.54
C GLY A 82 30.36 0.65 98.42
N PRO A 83 31.12 -0.46 98.28
CA PRO A 83 31.01 -1.36 97.13
C PRO A 83 29.61 -1.97 96.95
N ALA A 84 28.93 -2.32 98.05
CA ALA A 84 27.56 -2.83 98.01
C ALA A 84 26.57 -1.77 97.48
N MET A 85 26.62 -0.54 98.01
CA MET A 85 25.74 0.55 97.57
C MET A 85 26.03 0.98 96.13
N THR A 86 27.29 0.99 95.72
CA THR A 86 27.70 1.28 94.34
C THR A 86 27.10 0.28 93.35
N MET A 87 27.09 -1.01 93.69
CA MET A 87 26.43 -2.04 92.86
C MET A 87 24.92 -1.84 92.81
N ILE A 88 24.28 -1.60 93.95
CA ILE A 88 22.83 -1.40 94.06
C ILE A 88 22.38 -0.18 93.25
N TYR A 89 23.03 0.97 93.41
CA TYR A 89 22.71 2.19 92.66
C TYR A 89 22.88 2.02 91.15
N SER A 90 23.97 1.38 90.72
CA SER A 90 24.26 1.18 89.30
C SER A 90 23.23 0.24 88.66
N THR A 91 22.83 -0.81 89.38
CA THR A 91 21.80 -1.76 88.93
C THR A 91 20.43 -1.09 88.85
N ALA A 92 20.03 -0.36 89.90
CA ALA A 92 18.73 0.33 89.96
C ALA A 92 18.60 1.39 88.85
N ASN A 93 19.64 2.19 88.61
CA ASN A 93 19.66 3.19 87.54
C ASN A 93 19.59 2.53 86.15
N ALA A 94 20.40 1.51 85.89
CA ALA A 94 20.40 0.81 84.61
C ALA A 94 19.06 0.11 84.32
N LEU A 95 18.46 -0.53 85.34
CA LEU A 95 17.16 -1.17 85.24
C LEU A 95 16.05 -0.15 84.96
N GLY A 96 16.00 0.94 85.75
CA GLY A 96 15.02 2.01 85.57
C GLY A 96 15.07 2.61 84.17
N ILE A 97 16.27 2.96 83.68
CA ILE A 97 16.46 3.52 82.33
C ILE A 97 16.10 2.49 81.26
N GLY A 98 16.53 1.23 81.42
CA GLY A 98 16.24 0.15 80.48
C GLY A 98 14.74 -0.09 80.32
N VAL A 99 14.01 -0.20 81.44
CA VAL A 99 12.55 -0.38 81.47
C VAL A 99 11.85 0.85 80.87
N GLY A 100 12.24 2.06 81.28
CA GLY A 100 11.64 3.31 80.78
C GLY A 100 11.79 3.46 79.26
N VAL A 101 13.01 3.26 78.74
CA VAL A 101 13.28 3.31 77.29
C VAL A 101 12.54 2.21 76.54
N ALA A 102 12.51 0.98 77.07
CA ALA A 102 11.80 -0.14 76.44
C ALA A 102 10.30 0.15 76.34
N ALA A 103 9.69 0.64 77.42
CA ALA A 103 8.26 0.96 77.45
C ALA A 103 7.90 2.09 76.47
N VAL A 104 8.72 3.13 76.40
CA VAL A 104 8.53 4.23 75.43
C VAL A 104 8.69 3.71 73.99
N ARG A 105 9.73 2.92 73.68
CA ARG A 105 9.91 2.35 72.34
C ARG A 105 8.82 1.35 71.97
N TRP A 106 8.26 0.62 72.92
CA TRP A 106 7.12 -0.27 72.69
C TRP A 106 5.86 0.53 72.34
N ARG A 107 5.65 1.68 72.98
CA ARG A 107 4.47 2.52 72.76
C ARG A 107 4.50 3.33 71.46
N PHE A 108 5.67 3.70 70.97
CA PHE A 108 5.83 4.63 69.85
C PHE A 108 6.77 4.07 68.77
N ALA A 109 6.26 3.96 67.54
CA ALA A 109 7.04 3.45 66.40
C ALA A 109 8.14 4.42 65.94
N ASP A 110 7.88 5.73 65.93
CA ASP A 110 8.88 6.75 65.62
C ASP A 110 9.34 7.48 66.88
N THR A 111 10.62 7.26 67.21
CA THR A 111 11.29 7.87 68.35
C THR A 111 11.60 9.37 68.20
N ARG A 112 11.26 9.98 67.06
CA ARG A 112 11.48 11.41 66.80
C ARG A 112 10.25 12.27 67.10
N GLU A 113 9.08 11.68 67.36
CA GLU A 113 7.82 12.40 67.59
C GLU A 113 7.52 12.70 69.07
N PHE A 114 8.35 12.22 70.00
CA PHE A 114 8.08 12.27 71.45
C PHE A 114 7.82 13.66 72.04
N ALA A 115 8.50 14.69 71.53
CA ALA A 115 8.42 16.06 72.07
C ALA A 115 7.60 17.01 71.19
N ARG A 116 6.89 16.50 70.19
CA ARG A 116 6.10 17.33 69.26
C ARG A 116 4.61 17.34 69.55
N ASN A 117 4.12 16.38 70.33
CA ASN A 117 2.73 16.21 70.70
C ASN A 117 2.61 16.17 72.24
N ALA A 118 1.61 16.87 72.79
CA ALA A 118 1.35 16.91 74.22
C ALA A 118 1.08 15.51 74.82
N VAL A 119 0.29 14.68 74.13
CA VAL A 119 -0.05 13.32 74.56
C VAL A 119 1.19 12.42 74.59
N ASN A 120 2.02 12.48 73.55
CA ASN A 120 3.25 11.68 73.48
C ASN A 120 4.23 12.09 74.58
N TYR A 121 4.33 13.39 74.85
CA TYR A 121 5.16 13.91 75.95
C TYR A 121 4.66 13.42 77.31
N VAL A 122 3.36 13.52 77.59
CA VAL A 122 2.75 13.04 78.86
C VAL A 122 2.98 11.55 79.04
N GLN A 123 2.76 10.74 78.01
CA GLN A 123 3.01 9.30 78.06
C GLN A 123 4.50 8.97 78.25
N THR A 124 5.40 9.71 77.62
CA THR A 124 6.86 9.53 77.82
C THR A 124 7.25 9.88 79.26
N LEU A 125 6.74 10.99 79.80
CA LEU A 125 6.97 11.39 81.18
C LEU A 125 6.40 10.36 82.17
N ALA A 126 5.20 9.83 81.90
CA ALA A 126 4.58 8.80 82.74
C ALA A 126 5.37 7.48 82.72
N LEU A 127 5.76 6.99 81.55
CA LEU A 127 6.48 5.73 81.41
C LEU A 127 7.92 5.82 81.93
N ALA A 128 8.70 6.80 81.48
CA ALA A 128 10.12 6.90 81.78
C ALA A 128 10.44 7.74 83.03
N GLY A 129 9.60 8.72 83.37
CA GLY A 129 9.85 9.65 84.48
C GLY A 129 9.08 9.35 85.77
N LEU A 130 7.98 8.57 85.72
CA LEU A 130 7.19 8.23 86.92
C LEU A 130 7.18 6.72 87.19
N LEU A 131 6.76 5.89 86.22
CA LEU A 131 6.61 4.45 86.39
C LEU A 131 7.97 3.73 86.49
N ALA A 132 8.88 4.00 85.57
CA ALA A 132 10.20 3.36 85.58
C ALA A 132 11.01 3.66 86.86
N PRO A 133 11.06 4.92 87.35
CA PRO A 133 11.66 5.22 88.66
C PRO A 133 10.93 4.57 89.82
N ALA A 134 9.60 4.43 89.78
CA ALA A 134 8.85 3.75 90.84
C ALA A 134 9.18 2.26 90.90
N ILE A 135 9.33 1.62 89.74
CA ILE A 135 9.78 0.22 89.63
C ILE A 135 11.19 0.12 90.20
N ALA A 136 12.13 0.97 89.77
CA ALA A 136 13.50 0.98 90.29
C ALA A 136 13.54 1.20 91.81
N ALA A 137 12.75 2.15 92.34
CA ALA A 137 12.64 2.44 93.76
C ALA A 137 12.07 1.26 94.56
N THR A 138 11.13 0.50 94.01
CA THR A 138 10.53 -0.69 94.65
C THR A 138 11.59 -1.77 94.89
N PHE A 139 12.54 -1.96 93.97
CA PHE A 139 13.65 -2.89 94.14
C PHE A 139 14.78 -2.31 94.99
N PHE A 140 15.06 -1.02 94.82
CA PHE A 140 16.16 -0.34 95.50
C PHE A 140 15.90 -0.15 97.01
N ALA A 141 14.71 0.32 97.40
CA ALA A 141 14.44 0.76 98.77
C ALA A 141 14.59 -0.36 99.83
N PRO A 142 14.15 -1.61 99.60
CA PRO A 142 14.41 -2.73 100.51
C PRO A 142 15.92 -3.06 100.63
N LEU A 143 16.67 -2.95 99.53
CA LEU A 143 18.11 -3.19 99.54
C LEU A 143 18.85 -2.08 100.31
N ALA A 144 18.43 -0.82 100.14
CA ALA A 144 18.97 0.29 100.92
C ALA A 144 18.69 0.14 102.42
N HIS A 145 17.52 -0.39 102.80
CA HIS A 145 17.25 -0.74 104.20
C HIS A 145 18.20 -1.82 104.71
N LEU A 146 18.42 -2.88 103.94
CA LEU A 146 19.26 -4.00 104.33
C LEU A 146 20.75 -3.61 104.47
N PHE A 147 21.29 -2.82 103.53
CA PHE A 147 22.72 -2.53 103.46
C PHE A 147 23.13 -1.19 104.09
N ALA A 148 22.21 -0.24 104.23
CA ALA A 148 22.47 1.10 104.78
C ALA A 148 21.56 1.47 105.98
N GLY A 149 20.62 0.61 106.37
CA GLY A 149 19.74 0.81 107.53
C GLY A 149 18.64 1.85 107.31
N TRP A 150 18.43 2.32 106.08
CA TRP A 150 17.47 3.40 105.81
C TRP A 150 16.02 2.93 105.80
N PRO A 151 15.05 3.73 106.28
CA PRO A 151 13.64 3.37 106.17
C PRO A 151 13.22 3.18 104.71
N VAL A 152 12.51 2.09 104.42
CA VAL A 152 12.02 1.78 103.06
C VAL A 152 11.13 2.90 102.50
N PRO A 153 10.13 3.46 103.23
CA PRO A 153 9.29 4.54 102.69
C PRO A 153 10.08 5.81 102.39
N TYR A 154 11.09 6.12 103.21
CA TYR A 154 11.98 7.27 103.00
C TYR A 154 12.83 7.08 101.73
N SER A 155 13.48 5.93 101.60
CA SER A 155 14.35 5.60 100.46
C SER A 155 13.56 5.54 99.16
N PHE A 156 12.36 4.96 99.18
CA PHE A 156 11.45 4.92 98.05
C PHE A 156 11.04 6.34 97.62
N GLY A 157 10.53 7.13 98.57
CA GLY A 157 10.04 8.47 98.32
C GLY A 157 11.13 9.37 97.73
N ARG A 158 12.30 9.42 98.38
CA ARG A 158 13.45 10.25 97.98
C ARG A 158 14.00 9.87 96.60
N TRP A 159 14.10 8.57 96.30
CA TRP A 159 14.56 8.09 94.99
C TRP A 159 13.57 8.45 93.88
N TRP A 160 12.31 8.07 94.08
CA TRP A 160 11.27 8.27 93.09
C TRP A 160 11.03 9.75 92.80
N SER A 161 10.94 10.59 93.84
CA SER A 161 10.68 12.02 93.67
C SER A 161 11.87 12.77 93.07
N GLY A 162 13.11 12.36 93.38
CA GLY A 162 14.33 12.94 92.82
C GLY A 162 14.48 12.69 91.31
N ASP A 163 14.15 11.48 90.84
CA ASP A 163 14.07 11.17 89.41
C ASP A 163 12.88 11.89 88.76
N ALA A 164 11.67 11.76 89.33
CA ALA A 164 10.46 12.39 88.78
C ALA A 164 10.61 13.91 88.59
N MET A 165 11.28 14.58 89.53
CA MET A 165 11.64 16.00 89.42
C MET A 165 12.58 16.26 88.25
N ALA A 166 13.66 15.47 88.14
CA ALA A 166 14.64 15.64 87.08
C ALA A 166 14.02 15.45 85.68
N PHE A 167 13.16 14.45 85.52
CA PHE A 167 12.41 14.24 84.28
C PHE A 167 11.46 15.41 84.00
N SER A 168 10.73 15.90 85.00
CA SER A 168 9.79 17.01 84.83
C SER A 168 10.47 18.31 84.37
N LEU A 169 11.68 18.59 84.86
CA LEU A 169 12.42 19.82 84.54
C LEU A 169 13.24 19.72 83.26
N PHE A 170 13.96 18.61 83.05
CA PHE A 170 14.98 18.52 82.01
C PHE A 170 14.54 17.76 80.77
N LEU A 171 13.57 16.85 80.87
CA LEU A 171 13.11 16.07 79.72
C LEU A 171 12.58 16.96 78.58
N PRO A 172 11.78 18.03 78.84
CA PRO A 172 11.37 18.98 77.80
C PRO A 172 12.53 19.55 77.00
N VAL A 173 13.54 20.06 77.70
CA VAL A 173 14.71 20.73 77.09
C VAL A 173 15.56 19.70 76.34
N MET A 174 15.79 18.53 76.93
CA MET A 174 16.66 17.50 76.35
C MET A 174 16.06 16.83 75.11
N LEU A 175 14.73 16.67 75.04
CA LEU A 175 14.08 16.14 73.85
C LEU A 175 13.98 17.19 72.72
N LEU A 176 13.77 18.47 73.06
CA LEU A 176 13.63 19.56 72.08
C LEU A 176 14.96 20.18 71.63
N ALA A 177 16.05 19.96 72.36
CA ALA A 177 17.37 20.50 72.02
C ALA A 177 17.85 19.96 70.67
N SER A 178 18.02 20.80 69.67
CA SER A 178 18.61 20.47 68.37
C SER A 178 19.77 21.42 68.09
N ARG A 179 20.56 21.16 67.05
CA ARG A 179 21.64 22.09 66.66
C ARG A 179 21.09 23.46 66.31
N GLU A 180 19.96 23.50 65.61
CA GLU A 180 19.30 24.75 65.23
C GLU A 180 18.85 25.52 66.47
N THR A 181 18.21 24.84 67.43
CA THR A 181 17.76 25.53 68.65
C THR A 181 18.91 25.92 69.57
N LEU A 182 19.97 25.12 69.67
CA LEU A 182 21.17 25.44 70.46
C LEU A 182 22.03 26.54 69.81
N SER A 183 22.19 26.54 68.49
CA SER A 183 22.91 27.60 67.77
C SER A 183 22.15 28.93 67.81
N ALA A 184 20.82 28.90 67.84
CA ALA A 184 19.99 30.08 68.08
C ALA A 184 20.22 30.71 69.46
N LEU A 185 20.81 29.98 70.42
CA LEU A 185 21.20 30.50 71.74
C LEU A 185 22.62 31.10 71.78
N SER A 186 23.42 30.91 70.74
CA SER A 186 24.83 31.34 70.69
C SER A 186 25.06 32.87 70.65
N PRO A 187 24.18 33.70 70.04
CA PRO A 187 24.39 35.14 70.03
C PRO A 187 24.40 35.75 71.44
N PRO A 188 25.32 36.68 71.77
CA PRO A 188 25.47 37.23 73.13
C PRO A 188 24.20 37.94 73.64
N GLY A 189 23.42 38.54 72.74
CA GLY A 189 22.14 39.15 73.10
C GLY A 189 21.07 38.15 73.58
N VAL A 190 21.16 36.86 73.21
CA VAL A 190 20.24 35.82 73.70
C VAL A 190 20.59 35.43 75.12
N ALA A 191 21.89 35.27 75.42
CA ALA A 191 22.36 34.97 76.78
C ALA A 191 21.93 36.05 77.79
N ILE A 192 22.01 37.33 77.41
CA ILE A 192 21.53 38.45 78.24
C ILE A 192 20.02 38.35 78.46
N ARG A 193 19.22 38.10 77.41
CA ARG A 193 17.77 37.94 77.54
C ARG A 193 17.39 36.76 78.42
N LEU A 194 18.09 35.63 78.30
CA LEU A 194 17.87 34.47 79.15
C LEU A 194 18.24 34.75 80.60
N GLY A 195 19.36 35.46 80.85
CA GLY A 195 19.74 35.90 82.18
C GLY A 195 18.73 36.85 82.80
N LEU A 196 18.22 37.83 82.05
CA LEU A 196 17.17 38.74 82.49
C LEU A 196 15.85 38.01 82.76
N SER A 197 15.47 37.07 81.89
CA SER A 197 14.29 36.22 82.10
C SER A 197 14.44 35.34 83.34
N PHE A 198 15.62 34.78 83.59
CA PHE A 198 15.92 33.99 84.78
C PHE A 198 15.83 34.85 86.04
N ALA A 199 16.40 36.07 86.02
CA ALA A 199 16.31 37.01 87.14
C ALA A 199 14.85 37.47 87.40
N ALA A 200 14.09 37.76 86.36
CA ALA A 200 12.68 38.12 86.46
C ALA A 200 11.83 36.96 87.01
N SER A 201 12.03 35.73 86.50
CA SER A 201 11.42 34.52 87.08
C SER A 201 11.83 34.34 88.54
N GLY A 202 13.09 34.61 88.88
CA GLY A 202 13.63 34.68 90.24
C GLY A 202 12.78 35.55 91.17
N ILE A 203 12.58 36.80 90.77
CA ILE A 203 11.80 37.79 91.52
C ILE A 203 10.35 37.35 91.67
N VAL A 204 9.71 36.91 90.57
CA VAL A 204 8.30 36.47 90.60
C VAL A 204 8.11 35.26 91.52
N VAL A 205 8.99 34.26 91.44
CA VAL A 205 8.95 33.08 92.30
C VAL A 205 9.17 33.46 93.76
N TYR A 206 10.18 34.29 94.06
CA TYR A 206 10.46 34.73 95.42
C TYR A 206 9.29 35.50 96.05
N LEU A 207 8.72 36.46 95.32
CA LEU A 207 7.55 37.21 95.77
C LEU A 207 6.34 36.30 95.95
N ALA A 208 6.09 35.39 95.01
CA ALA A 208 5.00 34.43 95.11
C ALA A 208 5.11 33.61 96.40
N LEU A 209 6.29 33.03 96.68
CA LEU A 209 6.53 32.16 97.84
C LEU A 209 6.48 32.88 99.18
N THR A 210 6.85 34.17 99.23
CA THR A 210 6.98 34.91 100.49
C THR A 210 5.79 35.82 100.81
N GLN A 211 5.02 36.24 99.81
CA GLN A 211 3.97 37.26 99.97
C GLN A 211 2.55 36.75 99.75
N PHE A 212 2.36 35.53 99.23
CA PHE A 212 1.05 35.03 98.82
C PHE A 212 0.77 33.61 99.34
N ASP A 213 -0.50 33.33 99.63
CA ASP A 213 -0.94 32.04 100.17
C ASP A 213 -0.95 30.90 99.13
N PHE A 214 -1.01 31.24 97.84
CA PHE A 214 -1.06 30.27 96.73
C PHE A 214 0.10 30.49 95.73
N PRO A 215 1.36 30.30 96.18
CA PRO A 215 2.55 30.67 95.40
C PRO A 215 2.66 29.93 94.07
N PHE A 216 2.33 28.64 94.05
CA PHE A 216 2.47 27.79 92.87
C PHE A 216 1.51 28.16 91.74
N VAL A 217 0.29 28.63 92.07
CA VAL A 217 -0.68 29.10 91.07
C VAL A 217 -0.21 30.39 90.43
N LEU A 218 0.29 31.34 91.23
CA LEU A 218 0.81 32.62 90.74
C LEU A 218 2.04 32.44 89.84
N ILE A 219 2.88 31.44 90.12
CA ILE A 219 4.04 31.10 89.28
C ILE A 219 3.60 30.49 87.93
N GLN A 220 2.50 29.74 87.90
CA GLN A 220 2.00 29.11 86.68
C GLN A 220 1.40 30.14 85.69
N VAL A 221 0.77 31.21 86.17
CA VAL A 221 0.08 32.19 85.30
C VAL A 221 1.01 32.81 84.24
N PRO A 222 2.20 33.36 84.57
CA PRO A 222 3.13 33.87 83.57
C PRO A 222 3.61 32.80 82.59
N LEU A 223 3.81 31.56 83.05
CA LEU A 223 4.22 30.45 82.20
C LEU A 223 3.11 30.03 81.22
N LEU A 224 1.84 30.04 81.65
CA LEU A 224 0.69 29.79 80.78
C LEU A 224 0.50 30.90 79.74
N ILE A 225 0.74 32.15 80.12
CA ILE A 225 0.74 33.27 79.15
C ILE A 225 1.90 33.10 78.16
N ALA A 226 3.08 32.74 78.64
CA ALA A 226 4.24 32.46 77.79
C ALA A 226 3.98 31.27 76.85
N ALA A 227 3.26 30.25 77.31
CA ALA A 227 2.88 29.08 76.51
C ALA A 227 2.07 29.46 75.25
N TRP A 228 1.35 30.58 75.28
CA TRP A 228 0.62 31.08 74.12
C TRP A 228 1.49 31.82 73.11
N ARG A 229 2.70 32.27 73.46
CA ARG A 229 3.54 33.10 72.57
C ARG A 229 4.90 32.51 72.24
N ALA A 230 5.52 31.83 73.19
CA ALA A 230 6.86 31.28 73.09
C ALA A 230 6.87 30.01 72.22
N ARG A 231 8.03 29.73 71.62
CA ARG A 231 8.26 28.43 70.98
C ARG A 231 8.38 27.33 72.06
N PRO A 232 8.08 26.05 71.75
CA PRO A 232 8.17 24.97 72.74
C PRO A 232 9.52 24.89 73.45
N PHE A 233 10.63 25.10 72.75
CA PHE A 233 11.98 25.08 73.34
C PHE A 233 12.24 26.27 74.28
N GLU A 234 11.75 27.47 73.93
CA GLU A 234 11.86 28.67 74.78
C GLU A 234 11.01 28.51 76.05
N LEU A 235 9.80 27.96 75.90
CA LEU A 235 8.93 27.63 77.02
C LEU A 235 9.56 26.57 77.93
N ALA A 236 10.15 25.52 77.36
CA ALA A 236 10.88 24.50 78.11
C ALA A 236 12.03 25.10 78.93
N LEU A 237 12.74 26.08 78.38
CA LEU A 237 13.82 26.77 79.08
C LEU A 237 13.30 27.71 80.18
N ALA A 238 12.17 28.39 79.94
CA ALA A 238 11.48 29.18 80.97
C ALA A 238 10.98 28.28 82.13
N CYS A 239 10.34 27.18 81.80
CA CYS A 239 9.94 26.11 82.72
C CYS A 239 11.12 25.59 83.56
N LEU A 240 12.25 25.26 82.90
CA LEU A 240 13.48 24.83 83.57
C LEU A 240 14.04 25.92 84.50
N SER A 241 14.05 27.18 84.08
CA SER A 241 14.53 28.29 84.89
C SER A 241 13.67 28.48 86.16
N THR A 242 12.35 28.50 86.00
CA THR A 242 11.41 28.67 87.11
C THR A 242 11.50 27.52 88.10
N GLY A 243 11.58 26.28 87.61
CA GLY A 243 11.78 25.10 88.46
C GLY A 243 13.13 25.09 89.18
N GLY A 244 14.20 25.52 88.49
CA GLY A 244 15.53 25.65 89.08
C GLY A 244 15.58 26.70 90.20
N VAL A 245 14.96 27.87 89.99
CA VAL A 245 14.82 28.91 91.02
C VAL A 245 14.02 28.39 92.21
N LEU A 246 12.89 27.71 91.97
CA LEU A 246 12.06 27.12 93.01
C LEU A 246 12.89 26.20 93.91
N ILE A 247 13.64 25.28 93.31
CA ILE A 247 14.48 24.34 94.07
C ILE A 247 15.62 25.08 94.79
N GLY A 248 16.28 26.04 94.14
CA GLY A 248 17.36 26.82 94.75
C GLY A 248 16.91 27.61 95.98
N LEU A 249 15.73 28.24 95.94
CA LEU A 249 15.15 28.94 97.08
C LEU A 249 14.75 27.99 98.21
N ALA A 250 14.22 26.80 97.89
CA ALA A 250 13.94 25.77 98.89
C ALA A 250 15.21 25.27 99.58
N MET A 251 16.31 25.10 98.83
CA MET A 251 17.61 24.73 99.39
C MET A 251 18.22 25.81 100.27
N ALA A 252 17.97 27.08 99.94
CA ALA A 252 18.37 28.21 100.77
C ALA A 252 17.50 28.37 102.04
N GLY A 253 16.49 27.53 102.25
CA GLY A 253 15.58 27.60 103.41
C GLY A 253 14.61 28.77 103.36
N LEU A 254 14.41 29.39 102.20
CA LEU A 254 13.61 30.60 102.01
C LEU A 254 12.14 30.33 101.67
N VAL A 255 11.66 29.09 101.83
CA VAL A 255 10.27 28.71 101.50
C VAL A 255 9.48 28.39 102.76
N PRO A 256 8.64 29.34 103.25
CA PRO A 256 7.78 29.09 104.40
C PRO A 256 6.58 28.21 103.99
N HIS A 257 6.10 27.35 104.91
CA HIS A 257 4.84 26.59 104.83
C HIS A 257 4.77 25.25 104.10
N LEU A 258 5.88 24.56 103.82
CA LEU A 258 5.82 23.17 103.31
C LEU A 258 6.15 22.16 104.41
N SER A 259 5.17 21.34 104.77
CA SER A 259 5.26 20.33 105.83
C SER A 259 6.06 19.07 105.45
N SER A 260 6.31 18.81 104.16
CA SER A 260 7.18 17.71 103.71
C SER A 260 7.95 18.04 102.43
N ALA A 261 9.16 17.49 102.30
CA ALA A 261 10.00 17.66 101.12
C ALA A 261 9.37 17.06 99.84
N ASN A 262 8.54 16.02 100.00
CA ASN A 262 7.84 15.38 98.88
C ASN A 262 6.71 16.26 98.34
N ASP A 263 5.95 16.93 99.20
CA ASP A 263 4.84 17.81 98.78
C ASP A 263 5.37 19.00 97.96
N PHE A 264 6.53 19.53 98.35
CA PHE A 264 7.22 20.57 97.60
C PHE A 264 7.61 20.11 96.20
N GLN A 265 8.19 18.91 96.09
CA GLN A 265 8.62 18.37 94.81
C GLN A 265 7.44 18.11 93.87
N ILE A 266 6.31 17.62 94.39
CA ILE A 266 5.10 17.44 93.58
C ILE A 266 4.58 18.80 93.08
N ALA A 267 4.55 19.82 93.95
CA ALA A 267 4.10 21.16 93.60
C ALA A 267 4.97 21.82 92.50
N VAL A 268 6.30 21.71 92.61
CA VAL A 268 7.23 22.21 91.58
C VAL A 268 7.06 21.46 90.25
N GLY A 269 6.90 20.13 90.28
CA GLY A 269 6.65 19.33 89.09
C GLY A 269 5.39 19.77 88.35
N ILE A 270 4.27 19.91 89.08
CA ILE A 270 2.99 20.39 88.51
C ILE A 270 3.14 21.80 87.92
N SER A 271 3.80 22.71 88.64
CA SER A 271 3.97 24.10 88.20
C SER A 271 4.77 24.28 86.93
N VAL A 272 5.63 23.33 86.59
CA VAL A 272 6.49 23.41 85.40
C VAL A 272 5.93 22.56 84.25
N VAL A 273 5.38 21.38 84.55
CA VAL A 273 4.88 20.44 83.53
C VAL A 273 3.56 20.92 82.92
N LEU A 274 2.63 21.45 83.72
CA LEU A 274 1.32 21.87 83.23
C LEU A 274 1.40 22.99 82.18
N PRO A 275 2.17 24.09 82.40
CA PRO A 275 2.31 25.12 81.38
C PRO A 275 3.00 24.63 80.11
N PHE A 276 3.95 23.70 80.23
CA PHE A 276 4.63 23.13 79.08
C PHE A 276 3.68 22.27 78.22
N ILE A 277 2.84 21.45 78.85
CA ILE A 277 1.79 20.68 78.15
C ILE A 277 0.82 21.64 77.43
N ALA A 278 0.37 22.70 78.11
CA ALA A 278 -0.49 23.71 77.49
C ALA A 278 0.18 24.36 76.26
N GLY A 279 1.48 24.66 76.33
CA GLY A 279 2.23 25.19 75.21
C GLY A 279 2.34 24.22 74.02
N LEU A 280 2.52 22.93 74.30
CA LEU A 280 2.49 21.89 73.25
C LEU A 280 1.11 21.80 72.59
N MET A 281 0.01 21.87 73.35
CA MET A 281 -1.36 21.86 72.80
C MET A 281 -1.64 23.10 71.93
N VAL A 282 -1.18 24.29 72.34
CA VAL A 282 -1.33 25.51 71.55
C VAL A 282 -0.53 25.41 70.24
N GLU A 283 0.70 24.89 70.29
CA GLU A 283 1.53 24.67 69.11
C GLU A 283 0.91 23.63 68.17
N GLU A 284 0.31 22.57 68.70
CA GLU A 284 -0.43 21.56 67.93
C GLU A 284 -1.62 22.20 67.20
N SER A 285 -2.46 22.96 67.90
CA SER A 285 -3.59 23.67 67.29
C SER A 285 -3.14 24.68 66.21
N ARG A 286 -2.01 25.37 66.43
CA ARG A 286 -1.43 26.27 65.42
C ARG A 286 -0.97 25.53 64.16
N ARG A 287 -0.36 24.36 64.33
CA ARG A 287 0.09 23.53 63.20
C ARG A 287 -1.09 22.97 62.42
N GLU A 288 -2.13 22.52 63.10
CA GLU A 288 -3.36 22.07 62.45
C GLU A 288 -4.00 23.19 61.63
N ARG A 289 -4.20 24.37 62.24
CA ARG A 289 -4.75 25.53 61.52
C ARG A 289 -3.90 25.93 60.31
N ARG A 290 -2.57 25.93 60.44
CA ARG A 290 -1.67 26.19 59.31
C ARG A 290 -1.81 25.14 58.23
N ARG A 291 -1.86 23.86 58.60
CA ARG A 291 -2.02 22.75 57.65
C ARG A 291 -3.35 22.85 56.90
N THR A 292 -4.45 23.16 57.59
CA THR A 292 -5.76 23.39 56.96
C THR A 292 -5.70 24.59 56.02
N ALA A 293 -5.12 25.71 56.45
CA ALA A 293 -4.99 26.91 55.61
C ALA A 293 -4.09 26.68 54.39
N GLU A 294 -2.98 25.96 54.54
CA GLU A 294 -2.08 25.57 53.45
C GLU A 294 -2.78 24.62 52.49
N GLN A 295 -3.53 23.64 52.98
CA GLN A 295 -4.34 22.74 52.15
C GLN A 295 -5.43 23.49 51.39
N GLU A 296 -6.13 24.43 52.03
CA GLU A 296 -7.15 25.27 51.40
C GLU A 296 -6.53 26.19 50.33
N GLN A 297 -5.39 26.83 50.63
CA GLN A 297 -4.66 27.64 49.65
C GLN A 297 -4.13 26.81 48.50
N PHE A 298 -3.57 25.63 48.78
CA PHE A 298 -3.10 24.70 47.77
C PHE A 298 -4.26 24.30 46.85
N TYR A 299 -5.40 23.89 47.41
CA TYR A 299 -6.60 23.56 46.65
C TYR A 299 -7.10 24.75 45.82
N ARG A 300 -7.17 25.95 46.40
CA ARG A 300 -7.61 27.17 45.71
C ARG A 300 -6.67 27.50 44.56
N ARG A 301 -5.35 27.48 44.75
CA ARG A 301 -4.37 27.76 43.69
C ARG A 301 -4.36 26.68 42.62
N ALA A 302 -4.39 25.40 43.00
CA ALA A 302 -4.42 24.30 42.04
C ALA A 302 -5.64 24.39 41.11
N MET A 303 -6.79 24.85 41.62
CA MET A 303 -7.97 25.12 40.80
C MET A 303 -7.82 26.41 39.97
N MET A 304 -7.42 27.52 40.59
CA MET A 304 -7.42 28.85 39.95
C MET A 304 -6.32 29.03 38.92
N ASP A 305 -5.13 28.51 39.20
CA ASP A 305 -3.94 28.63 38.34
C ASP A 305 -3.91 27.55 37.23
N SER A 306 -4.93 26.66 37.18
CA SER A 306 -5.07 25.67 36.12
C SER A 306 -5.38 26.34 34.78
N GLU A 307 -4.57 26.02 33.76
CA GLU A 307 -4.79 26.46 32.37
C GLU A 307 -6.03 25.81 31.74
N ILE A 308 -6.46 24.66 32.26
CA ILE A 308 -7.72 24.01 31.87
C ILE A 308 -8.85 24.65 32.66
N GLY A 309 -9.99 24.90 31.99
CA GLY A 309 -11.18 25.41 32.65
C GLY A 309 -11.69 24.46 33.73
N VAL A 310 -11.96 24.94 34.94
CA VAL A 310 -12.50 24.14 36.04
C VAL A 310 -13.74 24.82 36.59
N SER A 311 -14.81 24.05 36.77
CA SER A 311 -16.03 24.48 37.46
C SER A 311 -16.43 23.52 38.56
N ILE A 312 -16.93 24.07 39.66
CA ILE A 312 -17.62 23.34 40.71
C ILE A 312 -19.08 23.78 40.65
N ALA A 313 -19.98 22.83 40.46
CA ALA A 313 -21.42 23.09 40.38
C ALA A 313 -22.21 22.16 41.30
N GLU A 314 -23.34 22.65 41.78
CA GLU A 314 -24.35 21.82 42.43
C GLU A 314 -25.08 20.96 41.39
N LEU A 315 -25.78 19.91 41.83
CA LEU A 315 -26.54 19.05 40.91
C LEU A 315 -27.79 19.72 40.32
N ASP A 316 -28.29 20.79 40.93
CA ASP A 316 -29.34 21.64 40.33
C ASP A 316 -28.80 22.51 39.18
N GLY A 317 -27.47 22.49 39.03
CA GLY A 317 -26.69 23.13 38.00
C GLY A 317 -26.18 24.52 38.32
N LYS A 318 -26.41 25.02 39.54
CA LYS A 318 -25.82 26.28 40.00
C LYS A 318 -24.30 26.19 40.04
N ILE A 319 -23.62 27.14 39.40
CA ILE A 319 -22.17 27.21 39.40
C ILE A 319 -21.75 27.80 40.75
N VAL A 320 -21.09 27.01 41.58
CA VAL A 320 -20.57 27.45 42.89
C VAL A 320 -19.28 28.23 42.68
N ARG A 321 -18.40 27.69 41.81
CA ARG A 321 -17.09 28.29 41.56
C ARG A 321 -16.54 27.96 40.19
N ILE A 322 -15.75 28.85 39.62
CA ILE A 322 -15.11 28.69 38.33
C ILE A 322 -13.70 29.29 38.35
N ASN A 323 -12.77 28.76 37.58
CA ASN A 323 -11.43 29.37 37.44
C ASN A 323 -11.36 30.36 36.28
N ASP A 324 -10.26 31.14 36.23
CA ASP A 324 -10.07 32.17 35.22
C ASP A 324 -9.99 31.59 33.80
N ALA A 325 -9.42 30.39 33.63
CA ALA A 325 -9.35 29.71 32.35
C ALA A 325 -10.74 29.46 31.72
N LEU A 326 -11.70 28.95 32.49
CA LEU A 326 -13.06 28.73 31.96
C LEU A 326 -13.81 30.05 31.72
N ALA A 327 -13.61 31.04 32.58
CA ALA A 327 -14.20 32.37 32.38
C ALA A 327 -13.69 33.04 31.10
N HIS A 328 -12.37 33.00 30.85
CA HIS A 328 -11.75 33.49 29.62
C HIS A 328 -12.23 32.71 28.38
N MET A 329 -12.30 31.38 28.46
CA MET A 329 -12.84 30.53 27.39
C MET A 329 -14.26 30.96 26.99
N LEU A 330 -15.11 31.26 27.98
CA LEU A 330 -16.49 31.71 27.76
C LEU A 330 -16.62 33.20 27.42
N GLY A 331 -15.55 33.98 27.58
CA GLY A 331 -15.56 35.44 27.39
C GLY A 331 -16.45 36.18 28.40
N ARG A 332 -16.67 35.61 29.59
CA ARG A 332 -17.53 36.16 30.66
C ARG A 332 -16.71 36.40 31.93
N ARG A 333 -17.14 37.32 32.79
CA ARG A 333 -16.48 37.52 34.09
C ARG A 333 -16.94 36.44 35.08
N ARG A 334 -16.07 36.05 36.00
CA ARG A 334 -16.39 35.05 37.04
C ARG A 334 -17.56 35.45 37.90
N GLU A 335 -17.63 36.72 38.30
CA GLU A 335 -18.72 37.27 39.13
C GLU A 335 -20.09 37.15 38.48
N ASP A 336 -20.15 37.11 37.15
CA ASP A 336 -21.40 36.96 36.39
C ASP A 336 -21.83 35.47 36.31
N LEU A 337 -20.96 34.54 36.70
CA LEU A 337 -21.18 33.08 36.62
C LEU A 337 -21.29 32.44 38.01
N GLU A 338 -20.40 32.77 38.94
CA GLU A 338 -20.34 32.20 40.28
C GLU A 338 -21.54 32.62 41.14
N GLY A 339 -22.27 31.64 41.65
CA GLY A 339 -23.44 31.83 42.51
C GLY A 339 -24.68 32.39 41.80
N VAL A 340 -24.55 32.83 40.55
CA VAL A 340 -25.61 33.50 39.77
C VAL A 340 -26.11 32.63 38.63
N ALA A 341 -25.21 32.07 37.81
CA ALA A 341 -25.59 31.33 36.62
C ALA A 341 -25.69 29.81 36.88
N ARG A 342 -26.50 29.13 36.06
CA ARG A 342 -26.49 27.67 35.97
C ARG A 342 -25.69 27.25 34.75
N TRP A 343 -25.07 26.06 34.79
CA TRP A 343 -24.32 25.53 33.65
C TRP A 343 -25.19 25.39 32.39
N ILE A 344 -26.51 25.26 32.53
CA ILE A 344 -27.44 25.15 31.42
C ILE A 344 -27.61 26.49 30.67
N ASP A 345 -27.44 27.62 31.35
CA ASP A 345 -27.59 28.96 30.79
C ASP A 345 -26.45 29.28 29.82
N ILE A 346 -25.25 28.75 30.11
CA ILE A 346 -24.06 28.86 29.28
C ILE A 346 -23.89 27.68 28.29
N THR A 347 -24.83 26.74 28.25
CA THR A 347 -24.78 25.60 27.31
C THR A 347 -25.59 25.92 26.04
N TYR A 348 -25.04 25.57 24.86
CA TYR A 348 -25.71 25.73 23.58
C TYR A 348 -27.04 24.94 23.56
N GLY A 349 -28.11 25.55 23.07
CA GLY A 349 -29.50 25.07 23.25
C GLY A 349 -29.72 23.58 22.96
N PRO A 350 -29.34 23.07 21.78
CA PRO A 350 -29.44 21.65 21.43
C PRO A 350 -28.68 20.69 22.36
N ASP A 351 -27.60 21.14 22.99
CA ASP A 351 -26.71 20.30 23.79
C ASP A 351 -27.08 20.33 25.29
N ARG A 352 -28.14 21.07 25.68
CA ARG A 352 -28.59 21.18 27.08
C ARG A 352 -29.03 19.85 27.67
N ALA A 353 -29.64 18.98 26.86
CA ALA A 353 -30.10 17.66 27.28
C ALA A 353 -28.95 16.78 27.78
N ILE A 354 -27.76 16.88 27.17
CA ILE A 354 -26.56 16.10 27.53
C ILE A 354 -26.21 16.28 29.02
N GLY A 355 -26.24 17.52 29.51
CA GLY A 355 -25.95 17.82 30.91
C GLY A 355 -27.03 17.30 31.86
N THR A 356 -28.30 17.43 31.48
CA THR A 356 -29.43 16.98 32.30
C THR A 356 -29.50 15.45 32.40
N ASP A 357 -29.29 14.76 31.28
CA ASP A 357 -29.23 13.30 31.22
C ASP A 357 -28.03 12.77 32.00
N MET A 358 -26.89 13.47 31.95
CA MET A 358 -25.73 13.14 32.77
C MET A 358 -26.05 13.24 34.27
N VAL A 359 -26.66 14.34 34.72
CA VAL A 359 -27.05 14.50 36.14
C VAL A 359 -28.00 13.37 36.57
N LYS A 360 -28.97 13.00 35.73
CA LYS A 360 -29.88 11.89 35.99
C LYS A 360 -29.13 10.56 36.09
N TRP A 361 -28.25 10.28 35.14
CA TRP A 361 -27.44 9.07 35.11
C TRP A 361 -26.51 8.96 36.33
N VAL A 362 -25.87 10.04 36.75
CA VAL A 362 -25.02 10.09 37.96
C VAL A 362 -25.84 9.73 39.20
N ARG A 363 -27.07 10.23 39.32
CA ARG A 363 -27.94 9.93 40.46
C ARG A 363 -28.38 8.46 40.48
N GLU A 364 -28.70 7.91 39.31
CA GLU A 364 -29.19 6.52 39.19
C GLU A 364 -28.06 5.49 39.36
N THR A 365 -26.89 5.73 38.76
CA THR A 365 -25.78 4.77 38.74
C THR A 365 -24.76 4.95 39.86
N LYS A 366 -24.79 6.09 40.55
CA LYS A 366 -23.75 6.53 41.49
C LYS A 366 -22.33 6.46 40.90
N SER A 367 -22.20 6.69 39.59
CA SER A 367 -20.90 6.71 38.93
C SER A 367 -20.05 7.89 39.40
N PRO A 368 -18.80 7.66 39.85
CA PRO A 368 -17.96 8.72 40.41
C PRO A 368 -17.43 9.67 39.34
N ASN A 369 -17.40 9.26 38.07
CA ASN A 369 -16.80 10.01 36.97
C ASN A 369 -17.75 10.10 35.77
N TYR A 370 -17.64 11.19 35.02
CA TYR A 370 -18.32 11.40 33.76
C TYR A 370 -17.41 12.09 32.75
N SER A 371 -17.67 11.84 31.47
CA SER A 371 -17.01 12.55 30.37
C SER A 371 -17.91 12.59 29.15
N PHE A 372 -18.04 13.77 28.56
CA PHE A 372 -18.81 14.00 27.34
C PHE A 372 -18.30 15.25 26.62
N GLU A 373 -18.71 15.40 25.37
CA GLU A 373 -18.42 16.59 24.57
C GLU A 373 -19.71 17.35 24.34
N LYS A 374 -19.69 18.66 24.53
CA LYS A 374 -20.82 19.54 24.27
C LYS A 374 -20.36 20.94 23.89
N ARG A 375 -21.26 21.74 23.36
CA ARG A 375 -20.99 23.14 23.04
C ARG A 375 -21.40 24.07 24.18
N TYR A 376 -20.48 24.95 24.56
CA TYR A 376 -20.78 26.11 25.41
C TYR A 376 -21.04 27.34 24.56
N LEU A 377 -21.76 28.31 25.12
CA LEU A 377 -22.09 29.58 24.50
C LEU A 377 -21.20 30.69 25.08
N LYS A 378 -20.41 31.34 24.22
CA LYS A 378 -19.62 32.51 24.59
C LYS A 378 -20.50 33.74 24.89
N ALA A 379 -19.90 34.79 25.46
CA ALA A 379 -20.58 36.08 25.68
C ALA A 379 -21.10 36.73 24.39
N ASP A 380 -20.41 36.51 23.26
CA ASP A 380 -20.78 36.97 21.93
C ASP A 380 -21.85 36.11 21.23
N GLY A 381 -22.30 35.02 21.88
CA GLY A 381 -23.29 34.09 21.32
C GLY A 381 -22.71 33.01 20.40
N ILE A 382 -21.39 32.96 20.20
CA ILE A 382 -20.75 31.93 19.36
C ILE A 382 -20.63 30.62 20.15
N PRO A 383 -21.08 29.47 19.60
CA PRO A 383 -20.88 28.19 20.23
C PRO A 383 -19.43 27.71 20.07
N ILE A 384 -18.87 27.15 21.14
CA ILE A 384 -17.53 26.53 21.15
C ILE A 384 -17.61 25.10 21.65
N TRP A 385 -16.88 24.19 21.00
CA TRP A 385 -16.82 22.80 21.45
C TRP A 385 -15.93 22.65 22.68
N ALA A 386 -16.46 21.98 23.70
CA ALA A 386 -15.73 21.64 24.89
C ALA A 386 -15.88 20.17 25.24
N ARG A 387 -14.78 19.58 25.71
CA ARG A 387 -14.84 18.30 26.42
C ARG A 387 -14.99 18.59 27.90
N VAL A 388 -16.08 18.09 28.47
CA VAL A 388 -16.38 18.18 29.89
C VAL A 388 -16.11 16.81 30.48
N SER A 389 -15.13 16.73 31.35
CA SER A 389 -14.87 15.54 32.15
C SER A 389 -14.91 15.95 33.61
N GLY A 390 -15.32 15.08 34.50
CA GLY A 390 -15.41 15.46 35.89
C GLY A 390 -15.73 14.30 36.79
N SER A 391 -15.65 14.60 38.08
CA SER A 391 -16.02 13.69 39.14
C SER A 391 -17.14 14.27 39.98
N VAL A 392 -17.81 13.40 40.70
CA VAL A 392 -18.90 13.74 41.60
C VAL A 392 -18.40 13.52 43.02
N VAL A 393 -18.52 14.56 43.85
CA VAL A 393 -18.23 14.49 45.28
C VAL A 393 -19.50 14.06 45.98
N TYR A 394 -19.42 12.96 46.73
CA TYR A 394 -20.53 12.43 47.51
C TYR A 394 -20.38 12.82 48.97
N ASP A 395 -21.51 12.89 49.66
CA ASP A 395 -21.55 13.00 51.11
C ASP A 395 -21.17 11.66 51.76
N ASP A 396 -20.18 11.66 52.64
CA ASP A 396 -19.65 10.43 53.28
C ASP A 396 -20.67 9.73 54.17
N VAL A 397 -21.73 10.44 54.60
CA VAL A 397 -22.75 9.91 55.52
C VAL A 397 -23.99 9.42 54.78
N SER A 398 -24.56 10.24 53.89
CA SER A 398 -25.78 9.90 53.13
C SER A 398 -25.51 9.15 51.83
N GLY A 399 -24.28 9.23 51.30
CA GLY A 399 -23.93 8.64 50.01
C GLY A 399 -24.66 9.31 48.82
N GLU A 400 -25.20 10.50 49.04
CA GLU A 400 -25.82 11.36 48.02
C GLU A 400 -24.78 12.27 47.36
N PRO A 401 -24.90 12.57 46.07
CA PRO A 401 -23.99 13.49 45.40
C PRO A 401 -24.21 14.92 45.90
N LEU A 402 -23.13 15.64 46.19
CA LEU A 402 -23.12 17.03 46.65
C LEU A 402 -22.73 18.00 45.53
N TYR A 403 -21.56 17.77 44.93
CA TYR A 403 -20.98 18.67 43.94
C TYR A 403 -20.43 17.91 42.74
N MET A 404 -20.48 18.56 41.59
CA MET A 404 -19.81 18.13 40.37
C MET A 404 -18.57 19.01 40.17
N VAL A 405 -17.40 18.38 40.10
CA VAL A 405 -16.15 19.04 39.76
C VAL A 405 -15.83 18.69 38.31
N SER A 406 -15.97 19.67 37.42
CA SER A 406 -15.78 19.49 35.99
C SER A 406 -14.52 20.22 35.52
N GLN A 407 -13.67 19.52 34.79
CA GLN A 407 -12.68 20.10 33.89
C GLN A 407 -13.30 20.28 32.50
N VAL A 408 -13.07 21.43 31.90
CA VAL A 408 -13.63 21.87 30.63
C VAL A 408 -12.45 22.28 29.74
N VAL A 409 -12.22 21.46 28.72
CA VAL A 409 -11.15 21.67 27.75
C VAL A 409 -11.77 22.16 26.45
N ASP A 410 -11.31 23.30 25.94
CA ASP A 410 -11.63 23.74 24.58
C ASP A 410 -11.06 22.74 23.57
N ILE A 411 -11.93 22.14 22.77
CA ILE A 411 -11.58 21.17 21.73
C ILE A 411 -11.99 21.69 20.35
N ASP A 412 -12.30 22.97 20.21
CA ASP A 412 -12.77 23.56 18.96
C ASP A 412 -11.71 23.47 17.85
N ALA A 413 -10.44 23.72 18.18
CA ALA A 413 -9.32 23.54 17.25
C ALA A 413 -9.19 22.07 16.78
N ARG A 414 -9.33 21.11 17.70
CA ARG A 414 -9.31 19.68 17.37
C ARG A 414 -10.48 19.31 16.48
N LYS A 415 -11.71 19.72 16.82
CA LYS A 415 -12.91 19.45 16.02
C LYS A 415 -12.82 20.06 14.62
N LYS A 416 -12.29 21.28 14.50
CA LYS A 416 -12.02 21.91 13.21
C LYS A 416 -10.97 21.15 12.40
N SER A 417 -9.91 20.66 13.03
CA SER A 417 -8.90 19.83 12.36
C SER A 417 -9.45 18.47 11.94
N GLU A 418 -10.22 17.80 12.79
CA GLU A 418 -10.89 16.53 12.49
C GLU A 418 -11.87 16.70 11.34
N ALA A 419 -12.68 17.75 11.36
CA ALA A 419 -13.60 18.08 10.27
C ALA A 419 -12.84 18.41 8.98
N ALA A 420 -11.75 19.18 9.05
CA ALA A 420 -10.93 19.50 7.89
C ALA A 420 -10.23 18.27 7.31
N ILE A 421 -9.74 17.35 8.15
CA ILE A 421 -9.15 16.08 7.71
C ILE A 421 -10.24 15.20 7.09
N ALA A 422 -11.39 15.04 7.74
CA ALA A 422 -12.49 14.25 7.21
C ALA A 422 -13.02 14.82 5.89
N GLU A 423 -13.11 16.15 5.76
CA GLU A 423 -13.50 16.82 4.52
C GLU A 423 -12.43 16.64 3.44
N ALA A 424 -11.14 16.78 3.78
CA ALA A 424 -10.03 16.55 2.86
C ALA A 424 -9.95 15.09 2.41
N GLU A 425 -10.15 14.12 3.31
CA GLU A 425 -10.17 12.68 3.03
C GLU A 425 -11.38 12.32 2.17
N THR A 426 -12.57 12.84 2.50
CA THR A 426 -13.77 12.66 1.66
C THR A 426 -13.55 13.26 0.28
N ARG A 427 -12.97 14.47 0.20
CA ARG A 427 -12.68 15.15 -1.06
C ARG A 427 -11.61 14.42 -1.88
N TRP A 428 -10.59 13.86 -1.24
CA TRP A 428 -9.52 13.09 -1.88
C TRP A 428 -10.04 11.74 -2.40
N ASN A 429 -10.80 10.99 -1.57
CA ASN A 429 -11.47 9.76 -1.98
C ASN A 429 -12.46 10.02 -3.12
N PHE A 430 -13.23 11.10 -3.06
CA PHE A 430 -14.15 11.49 -4.13
C PHE A 430 -13.41 11.86 -5.41
N ALA A 431 -12.32 12.62 -5.33
CA ALA A 431 -11.53 13.01 -6.49
C ALA A 431 -10.90 11.80 -7.19
N LEU A 432 -10.34 10.86 -6.44
CA LEU A 432 -9.76 9.62 -6.98
C LEU A 432 -10.83 8.70 -7.58
N ALA A 433 -11.95 8.50 -6.89
CA ALA A 433 -13.05 7.69 -7.40
C ALA A 433 -13.69 8.30 -8.66
N SER A 434 -13.90 9.63 -8.68
CA SER A 434 -14.45 10.33 -9.85
C SER A 434 -13.49 10.35 -11.03
N ALA A 435 -12.18 10.35 -10.79
CA ALA A 435 -11.15 10.19 -11.81
C ALA A 435 -10.98 8.74 -12.30
N GLY A 436 -11.70 7.77 -11.69
CA GLY A 436 -11.59 6.35 -12.02
C GLY A 436 -10.23 5.74 -11.67
N GLN A 437 -9.51 6.31 -10.69
CA GLN A 437 -8.17 5.84 -10.32
C GLN A 437 -8.22 4.87 -9.13
N GLY A 438 -7.71 3.65 -9.34
CA GLY A 438 -7.43 2.72 -8.25
C GLY A 438 -6.15 3.13 -7.50
N VAL A 439 -6.07 2.87 -6.19
CA VAL A 439 -4.89 3.15 -5.37
C VAL A 439 -4.40 1.87 -4.71
N TRP A 440 -3.08 1.71 -4.65
CA TRP A 440 -2.43 0.67 -3.85
C TRP A 440 -1.39 1.28 -2.92
N ASP A 441 -1.24 0.69 -1.73
CA ASP A 441 -0.27 1.05 -0.70
C ASP A 441 0.41 -0.22 -0.18
N VAL A 442 1.70 -0.39 -0.47
CA VAL A 442 2.48 -1.55 -0.05
C VAL A 442 3.33 -1.19 1.16
N ASP A 443 3.19 -1.98 2.23
CA ASP A 443 4.01 -1.87 3.45
C ASP A 443 4.86 -3.14 3.59
N MET A 444 6.13 -3.04 3.22
CA MET A 444 7.10 -4.15 3.22
C MET A 444 7.42 -4.62 4.64
N ARG A 445 7.15 -3.81 5.68
CA ARG A 445 7.35 -4.20 7.08
C ARG A 445 6.29 -5.20 7.53
N LYS A 446 5.07 -5.04 7.01
CA LYS A 446 3.92 -5.91 7.31
C LYS A 446 3.76 -7.04 6.30
N GLY A 447 4.45 -6.97 5.16
CA GLY A 447 4.27 -7.91 4.05
C GLY A 447 2.87 -7.84 3.45
N ARG A 448 2.23 -6.66 3.44
CA ARG A 448 0.86 -6.48 2.95
C ARG A 448 0.72 -5.27 2.03
N THR A 449 -0.16 -5.40 1.04
CA THR A 449 -0.63 -4.33 0.15
C THR A 449 -2.10 -4.06 0.42
N SER A 450 -2.44 -2.79 0.62
CA SER A 450 -3.82 -2.31 0.67
C SER A 450 -4.26 -1.82 -0.71
N TYR A 451 -5.48 -2.13 -1.12
CA TYR A 451 -6.08 -1.72 -2.39
C TYR A 451 -7.33 -0.89 -2.14
N SER A 452 -7.55 0.18 -2.91
CA SER A 452 -8.78 0.97 -2.83
C SER A 452 -9.97 0.22 -3.43
N VAL A 453 -11.20 0.65 -3.08
CA VAL A 453 -12.43 0.09 -3.64
C VAL A 453 -12.48 0.25 -5.16
N THR A 454 -12.06 1.41 -5.69
CA THR A 454 -11.96 1.65 -7.13
C THR A 454 -11.03 0.67 -7.84
N TRP A 455 -9.94 0.24 -7.17
CA TRP A 455 -9.03 -0.77 -7.70
C TRP A 455 -9.71 -2.14 -7.78
N THR A 456 -10.42 -2.56 -6.73
CA THR A 456 -11.12 -3.85 -6.72
C THR A 456 -12.28 -3.87 -7.72
N ASP A 457 -13.03 -2.78 -7.82
CA ASP A 457 -14.15 -2.62 -8.76
C ASP A 457 -13.69 -2.68 -10.21
N MET A 458 -12.55 -2.03 -10.54
CA MET A 458 -11.95 -2.05 -11.89
C MET A 458 -11.61 -3.47 -12.36
N LEU A 459 -11.24 -4.36 -11.43
CA LEU A 459 -10.92 -5.77 -11.70
C LEU A 459 -12.08 -6.74 -11.47
N GLY A 460 -13.21 -6.24 -10.94
CA GLY A 460 -14.43 -7.01 -10.67
C GLY A 460 -14.38 -7.87 -9.40
N TYR A 461 -13.52 -7.54 -8.44
CA TYR A 461 -13.43 -8.22 -7.14
C TYR A 461 -14.27 -7.49 -6.08
N GLN A 462 -14.87 -8.25 -5.15
CA GLN A 462 -15.58 -7.67 -4.02
C GLN A 462 -14.60 -7.22 -2.91
N PRO A 463 -14.96 -6.22 -2.09
CA PRO A 463 -14.15 -5.81 -0.95
C PRO A 463 -13.82 -6.99 -0.03
N GLY A 464 -12.53 -7.24 0.21
CA GLY A 464 -12.05 -8.33 1.07
C GLY A 464 -11.78 -9.68 0.37
N GLU A 465 -12.04 -9.83 -0.94
CA GLU A 465 -11.70 -11.06 -1.68
C GLU A 465 -10.19 -11.23 -1.96
N LEU A 466 -9.40 -10.17 -1.77
CA LEU A 466 -7.96 -10.17 -1.95
C LEU A 466 -7.28 -10.12 -0.58
N ASP A 467 -6.34 -11.03 -0.35
CA ASP A 467 -5.61 -11.19 0.91
C ASP A 467 -4.61 -10.06 1.22
N GLY A 468 -4.31 -9.26 0.20
CA GLY A 468 -3.33 -8.18 0.29
C GLY A 468 -1.89 -8.69 0.29
N ASP A 469 -1.62 -9.90 -0.24
CA ASP A 469 -0.23 -10.36 -0.42
C ASP A 469 0.50 -9.48 -1.44
N THR A 470 1.66 -8.96 -1.04
CA THR A 470 2.59 -8.16 -1.85
C THR A 470 2.99 -8.78 -3.19
N SER A 471 2.96 -10.11 -3.33
CA SER A 471 3.35 -10.79 -4.58
C SER A 471 2.16 -11.12 -5.48
N ARG A 472 0.92 -10.99 -4.97
CA ARG A 472 -0.27 -11.50 -5.66
C ARG A 472 -0.59 -10.76 -6.95
N TRP A 473 -0.28 -9.47 -7.03
CA TRP A 473 -0.54 -8.66 -8.22
C TRP A 473 0.19 -9.16 -9.48
N LEU A 474 1.37 -9.78 -9.33
CA LEU A 474 2.14 -10.39 -10.42
C LEU A 474 1.36 -11.53 -11.12
N THR A 475 0.48 -12.21 -10.40
CA THR A 475 -0.35 -13.29 -10.95
C THR A 475 -1.45 -12.78 -11.89
N PHE A 476 -1.83 -11.52 -11.74
CA PHE A 476 -2.83 -10.86 -12.59
C PHE A 476 -2.24 -10.33 -13.89
N ILE A 477 -0.91 -10.22 -14.01
CA ILE A 477 -0.25 -9.73 -15.21
C ILE A 477 -0.24 -10.80 -16.29
N HIS A 478 -0.58 -10.40 -17.52
CA HIS A 478 -0.51 -11.26 -18.71
C HIS A 478 0.90 -11.84 -18.89
N PRO A 479 1.06 -13.15 -19.19
CA PRO A 479 2.38 -13.81 -19.30
C PRO A 479 3.41 -13.04 -20.15
N ASP A 480 3.03 -12.57 -21.34
CA ASP A 480 3.93 -11.84 -22.25
C ASP A 480 4.46 -10.51 -21.68
N ASP A 481 3.74 -9.90 -20.72
CA ASP A 481 4.09 -8.58 -20.18
C ASP A 481 4.96 -8.69 -18.92
N ARG A 482 5.04 -9.89 -18.30
CA ARG A 482 5.63 -10.10 -16.97
C ARG A 482 7.10 -9.71 -16.89
N ASP A 483 7.93 -10.16 -17.83
CA ASP A 483 9.38 -9.93 -17.78
C ASP A 483 9.70 -8.43 -17.81
N ARG A 484 8.98 -7.67 -18.63
CA ARG A 484 9.12 -6.22 -18.74
C ARG A 484 8.67 -5.51 -17.46
N VAL A 485 7.54 -5.92 -16.88
CA VAL A 485 7.04 -5.30 -15.64
C VAL A 485 7.96 -5.61 -14.46
N MET A 486 8.47 -6.85 -14.35
CA MET A 486 9.43 -7.23 -13.30
C MET A 486 10.76 -6.47 -13.41
N ALA A 487 11.22 -6.16 -14.63
CA ALA A 487 12.40 -5.32 -14.81
C ALA A 487 12.17 -3.89 -14.30
N ALA A 488 10.99 -3.31 -14.57
CA ALA A 488 10.62 -1.98 -14.06
C ALA A 488 10.48 -1.95 -12.53
N ASP A 489 9.84 -2.97 -11.95
CA ASP A 489 9.68 -3.12 -10.49
C ASP A 489 11.04 -3.25 -9.77
N ARG A 490 11.98 -4.00 -10.36
CA ARG A 490 13.34 -4.13 -9.82
C ARG A 490 14.09 -2.81 -9.86
N ALA A 491 14.08 -2.11 -11.00
CA ALA A 491 14.75 -0.82 -11.15
C ALA A 491 14.21 0.23 -10.16
N TYR A 492 12.90 0.24 -9.94
CA TYR A 492 12.22 1.09 -8.96
C TYR A 492 12.58 0.73 -7.51
N SER A 493 12.53 -0.55 -7.15
CA SER A 493 12.83 -1.04 -5.80
C SER A 493 14.29 -0.77 -5.40
N GLU A 494 15.23 -0.98 -6.32
CA GLU A 494 16.68 -0.75 -6.13
C GLU A 494 17.05 0.74 -6.16
N GLY A 495 16.10 1.64 -6.49
CA GLY A 495 16.33 3.08 -6.52
C GLY A 495 17.00 3.60 -7.79
N SER A 496 17.15 2.76 -8.81
CA SER A 496 17.65 3.14 -10.14
C SER A 496 16.61 3.94 -10.95
N ALA A 497 15.33 3.90 -10.55
CA ALA A 497 14.25 4.72 -11.09
C ALA A 497 13.49 5.43 -9.95
N GLU A 498 13.16 6.71 -10.14
CA GLU A 498 12.45 7.53 -9.14
C GLU A 498 10.97 7.11 -8.99
N PHE A 499 10.34 6.65 -10.07
CA PHE A 499 8.95 6.22 -10.14
C PHE A 499 8.85 4.84 -10.77
N PHE A 500 7.90 4.03 -10.29
CA PHE A 500 7.42 2.86 -11.03
C PHE A 500 6.44 3.36 -12.09
N GLU A 501 6.65 3.02 -13.36
CA GLU A 501 5.71 3.31 -14.44
C GLU A 501 5.68 2.15 -15.43
N ALA A 502 4.50 1.54 -15.62
CA ALA A 502 4.32 0.46 -16.59
C ALA A 502 2.89 0.43 -17.15
N GLU A 503 2.78 0.25 -18.47
CA GLU A 503 1.54 -0.15 -19.14
C GLU A 503 1.53 -1.67 -19.32
N PHE A 504 0.53 -2.40 -18.84
CA PHE A 504 0.44 -3.86 -18.98
C PHE A 504 -1.01 -4.36 -18.93
N ARG A 505 -1.21 -5.60 -19.40
CA ARG A 505 -2.52 -6.26 -19.33
C ARG A 505 -2.71 -6.95 -17.98
N MET A 506 -3.84 -6.65 -17.34
CA MET A 506 -4.23 -7.23 -16.06
C MET A 506 -5.53 -8.04 -16.19
N ARG A 507 -5.57 -9.22 -15.57
CA ARG A 507 -6.70 -10.16 -15.66
C ARG A 507 -7.81 -9.77 -14.70
N ARG A 508 -9.02 -9.58 -15.22
CA ARG A 508 -10.25 -9.42 -14.43
C ARG A 508 -10.73 -10.77 -13.85
N LYS A 509 -11.62 -10.72 -12.86
CA LYS A 509 -12.24 -11.91 -12.25
C LYS A 509 -13.00 -12.77 -13.26
N ASP A 510 -13.61 -12.17 -14.28
CA ASP A 510 -14.32 -12.86 -15.37
C ASP A 510 -13.39 -13.51 -16.42
N GLY A 511 -12.07 -13.34 -16.26
CA GLY A 511 -11.06 -13.87 -17.18
C GLY A 511 -10.71 -12.96 -18.35
N SER A 512 -11.40 -11.82 -18.53
CA SER A 512 -11.05 -10.82 -19.53
C SER A 512 -9.80 -10.02 -19.16
N TRP A 513 -9.18 -9.37 -20.14
CA TRP A 513 -7.97 -8.57 -19.96
C TRP A 513 -8.28 -7.09 -20.12
N ILE A 514 -7.75 -6.27 -19.23
CA ILE A 514 -7.77 -4.81 -19.35
C ILE A 514 -6.37 -4.23 -19.39
N TRP A 515 -6.23 -3.09 -20.07
CA TRP A 515 -4.98 -2.36 -20.08
C TRP A 515 -4.93 -1.40 -18.90
N ILE A 516 -3.87 -1.52 -18.11
CA ILE A 516 -3.61 -0.70 -16.95
C ILE A 516 -2.36 0.13 -17.20
N LEU A 517 -2.43 1.41 -16.84
CA LEU A 517 -1.26 2.23 -16.53
C LEU A 517 -1.09 2.30 -15.02
N ASP A 518 0.02 1.77 -14.52
CA ASP A 518 0.38 1.85 -13.10
C ASP A 518 1.53 2.84 -12.89
N ARG A 519 1.38 3.70 -11.89
CA ARG A 519 2.37 4.70 -11.47
C ARG A 519 2.54 4.72 -9.97
N GLY A 520 3.75 4.47 -9.47
CA GLY A 520 4.05 4.40 -8.03
C GLY A 520 5.27 5.21 -7.60
N LYS A 521 5.28 5.68 -6.34
CA LYS A 521 6.41 6.36 -5.70
C LYS A 521 6.72 5.77 -4.33
N VAL A 522 8.01 5.61 -4.03
CA VAL A 522 8.48 5.20 -2.70
C VAL A 522 8.32 6.35 -1.72
N THR A 523 7.61 6.11 -0.62
CA THR A 523 7.39 7.09 0.45
C THR A 523 8.40 6.92 1.58
N GLU A 524 8.85 5.70 1.83
CA GLU A 524 9.79 5.40 2.92
C GLU A 524 10.82 4.35 2.48
N ARG A 525 12.09 4.59 2.82
CA ARG A 525 13.22 3.65 2.62
C ARG A 525 13.88 3.31 3.96
N ASP A 526 14.55 2.17 4.04
CA ASP A 526 15.37 1.79 5.19
C ASP A 526 16.76 2.44 5.16
N GLU A 527 17.54 2.24 6.23
CA GLU A 527 18.92 2.76 6.37
C GLU A 527 19.88 2.23 5.28
N ASN A 528 19.54 1.10 4.65
CA ASN A 528 20.29 0.50 3.55
C ASN A 528 19.75 0.89 2.16
N GLY A 529 18.82 1.84 2.09
CA GLY A 529 18.22 2.33 0.85
C GLY A 529 17.12 1.44 0.24
N ARG A 530 16.72 0.35 0.90
CA ARG A 530 15.66 -0.55 0.43
C ARG A 530 14.28 0.05 0.67
N MET A 531 13.33 -0.23 -0.22
CA MET A 531 11.95 0.24 -0.11
C MET A 531 11.25 -0.36 1.12
N LEU A 532 10.66 0.50 1.96
CA LEU A 532 9.81 0.09 3.10
C LEU A 532 8.33 0.31 2.81
N ARG A 533 7.99 1.41 2.13
CA ARG A 533 6.60 1.72 1.77
C ARG A 533 6.53 2.45 0.44
N ALA A 534 5.53 2.12 -0.36
CA ALA A 534 5.25 2.78 -1.62
C ALA A 534 3.75 2.91 -1.86
N ILE A 535 3.36 3.97 -2.54
CA ILE A 535 1.97 4.23 -2.93
C ILE A 535 1.91 4.50 -4.43
N GLY A 536 0.86 4.01 -5.09
CA GLY A 536 0.66 4.23 -6.52
C GLY A 536 -0.79 4.23 -6.93
N THR A 537 -1.00 4.63 -8.19
CA THR A 537 -2.32 4.72 -8.82
C THR A 537 -2.38 3.86 -10.07
N LEU A 538 -3.48 3.11 -10.25
CA LEU A 538 -3.82 2.42 -11.49
C LEU A 538 -4.93 3.16 -12.23
N THR A 539 -4.74 3.33 -13.54
CA THR A 539 -5.75 3.88 -14.45
C THR A 539 -6.09 2.86 -15.53
N ASP A 540 -7.38 2.59 -15.75
CA ASP A 540 -7.83 1.80 -16.91
C ASP A 540 -7.63 2.61 -18.19
N ILE A 541 -6.68 2.19 -19.02
CA ILE A 541 -6.36 2.81 -20.31
C ILE A 541 -6.89 1.98 -21.48
N SER A 542 -7.82 1.05 -21.25
CA SER A 542 -8.39 0.18 -22.29
C SER A 542 -9.03 0.99 -23.41
N ALA A 543 -9.82 2.03 -23.09
CA ALA A 543 -10.43 2.91 -24.08
C ALA A 543 -9.38 3.69 -24.91
N ARG A 544 -8.28 4.10 -24.26
CA ARG A 544 -7.16 4.77 -24.95
C ARG A 544 -6.48 3.79 -25.90
N LYS A 545 -6.17 2.56 -25.45
CA LYS A 545 -5.54 1.52 -26.28
C LYS A 545 -6.43 1.06 -27.41
N GLU A 546 -7.74 0.95 -27.20
CA GLU A 546 -8.69 0.66 -28.26
C GLU A 546 -8.73 1.78 -29.31
N THR A 547 -8.69 3.04 -28.88
CA THR A 547 -8.64 4.19 -29.80
C THR A 547 -7.31 4.23 -30.56
N GLU A 548 -6.18 3.98 -29.89
CA GLU A 548 -4.86 3.89 -30.50
C GLU A 548 -4.82 2.76 -31.54
N GLN A 549 -5.34 1.58 -31.20
CA GLN A 549 -5.47 0.45 -32.13
C GLN A 549 -6.41 0.76 -33.30
N ARG A 550 -7.56 1.41 -33.07
CA ARG A 550 -8.49 1.80 -34.14
C ARG A 550 -7.86 2.83 -35.08
N LEU A 551 -7.11 3.78 -34.54
CA LEU A 551 -6.38 4.77 -35.34
C LEU A 551 -5.24 4.12 -36.12
N GLU A 552 -4.45 3.26 -35.49
CA GLU A 552 -3.39 2.51 -36.14
C GLU A 552 -3.96 1.57 -37.21
N GLN A 553 -5.07 0.90 -36.93
CA GLN A 553 -5.78 0.05 -37.88
C GLN A 553 -6.34 0.87 -39.03
N SER A 554 -6.97 2.02 -38.77
CA SER A 554 -7.48 2.91 -39.83
C SER A 554 -6.34 3.49 -40.68
N ALA A 555 -5.20 3.81 -40.08
CA ALA A 555 -4.00 4.27 -40.80
C ALA A 555 -3.39 3.14 -41.62
N LYS A 556 -3.33 1.91 -41.08
CA LYS A 556 -2.90 0.71 -41.81
C LYS A 556 -3.86 0.37 -42.94
N ASP A 557 -5.18 0.43 -42.72
CA ASP A 557 -6.21 0.18 -43.73
C ASP A 557 -6.16 1.23 -44.84
N LEU A 558 -5.98 2.51 -44.50
CA LEU A 558 -5.82 3.57 -45.49
C LEU A 558 -4.52 3.41 -46.29
N THR A 559 -3.43 3.03 -45.62
CA THR A 559 -2.14 2.78 -46.28
C THR A 559 -2.20 1.53 -47.15
N ALA A 560 -2.84 0.47 -46.67
CA ALA A 560 -3.07 -0.77 -47.38
C ALA A 560 -4.02 -0.57 -48.56
N GLU A 561 -5.06 0.26 -48.44
CA GLU A 561 -5.98 0.58 -49.54
C GLU A 561 -5.28 1.44 -50.60
N LYS A 562 -4.48 2.44 -50.19
CA LYS A 562 -3.64 3.21 -51.12
C LYS A 562 -2.63 2.33 -51.85
N GLU A 563 -1.93 1.46 -51.13
CA GLU A 563 -0.96 0.54 -51.73
C GLU A 563 -1.66 -0.53 -52.57
N ARG A 564 -2.84 -1.01 -52.17
CA ARG A 564 -3.65 -1.93 -52.95
C ARG A 564 -4.13 -1.29 -54.24
N LEU A 565 -4.60 -0.04 -54.21
CA LEU A 565 -4.98 0.70 -55.41
C LEU A 565 -3.77 0.94 -56.32
N ARG A 566 -2.62 1.33 -55.75
CA ARG A 566 -1.37 1.52 -56.49
C ARG A 566 -0.88 0.22 -57.13
N VAL A 567 -0.76 -0.86 -56.35
CA VAL A 567 -0.40 -2.20 -56.82
C VAL A 567 -1.43 -2.70 -57.83
N THR A 568 -2.72 -2.46 -57.64
CA THR A 568 -3.75 -2.83 -58.62
C THR A 568 -3.50 -2.11 -59.93
N LEU A 569 -3.34 -0.79 -59.91
CA LEU A 569 -3.08 0.01 -61.11
C LEU A 569 -1.75 -0.36 -61.79
N GLU A 570 -0.70 -0.63 -61.00
CA GLU A 570 0.61 -1.10 -61.49
C GLU A 570 0.56 -2.53 -62.02
N SER A 571 -0.37 -3.37 -61.55
CA SER A 571 -0.54 -4.77 -61.94
C SER A 571 -1.61 -4.97 -63.02
N ILE A 572 -2.38 -3.95 -63.39
CA ILE A 572 -3.29 -4.01 -64.53
C ILE A 572 -2.45 -4.33 -65.77
N GLY A 573 -2.82 -5.41 -66.46
CA GLY A 573 -2.13 -5.87 -67.69
C GLY A 573 -2.31 -4.95 -68.89
N ASP A 574 -3.22 -3.99 -68.79
CA ASP A 574 -3.44 -2.93 -69.78
C ASP A 574 -2.59 -1.71 -69.42
N ALA A 575 -2.18 -0.95 -70.42
CA ALA A 575 -1.53 0.33 -70.19
C ALA A 575 -2.56 1.35 -69.70
N VAL A 576 -2.27 1.99 -68.55
CA VAL A 576 -3.13 3.02 -67.94
C VAL A 576 -2.36 4.32 -67.77
N ILE A 577 -2.95 5.42 -68.25
CA ILE A 577 -2.43 6.78 -68.10
C ILE A 577 -3.52 7.66 -67.49
N CYS A 578 -3.19 8.42 -66.45
CA CYS A 578 -4.08 9.47 -65.93
C CYS A 578 -3.52 10.85 -66.23
N THR A 579 -4.39 11.81 -66.50
CA THR A 579 -4.05 13.22 -66.68
C THR A 579 -4.78 14.12 -65.68
N ASP A 580 -4.32 15.35 -65.50
CA ASP A 580 -5.07 16.43 -64.86
C ASP A 580 -6.00 17.15 -65.84
N GLY A 581 -6.74 18.16 -65.37
CA GLY A 581 -7.66 18.95 -66.18
C GLY A 581 -6.98 19.76 -67.31
N GLU A 582 -5.66 19.93 -67.30
CA GLU A 582 -4.88 20.57 -68.37
C GLU A 582 -4.29 19.55 -69.36
N GLY A 583 -4.55 18.25 -69.17
CA GLY A 583 -4.03 17.19 -70.03
C GLY A 583 -2.57 16.81 -69.73
N ARG A 584 -2.04 17.14 -68.54
CA ARG A 584 -0.70 16.73 -68.09
C ARG A 584 -0.77 15.41 -67.38
N ILE A 585 0.21 14.55 -67.60
CA ILE A 585 0.24 13.19 -67.05
C ILE A 585 0.46 13.23 -65.53
N THR A 586 -0.45 12.62 -64.77
CA THR A 586 -0.38 12.48 -63.29
C THR A 586 -0.04 11.07 -62.85
N PHE A 587 -0.25 10.07 -63.71
CA PHE A 587 0.07 8.67 -63.44
C PHE A 587 0.32 7.89 -64.73
N LEU A 588 1.28 6.98 -64.71
CA LEU A 588 1.56 5.99 -65.76
C LEU A 588 1.82 4.65 -65.08
N ASN A 589 1.14 3.58 -65.47
CA ASN A 589 1.49 2.25 -64.97
C ASN A 589 2.68 1.64 -65.75
N PRO A 590 3.36 0.59 -65.23
CA PRO A 590 4.53 0.01 -65.88
C PRO A 590 4.27 -0.53 -67.30
N VAL A 591 3.03 -0.96 -67.58
CA VAL A 591 2.63 -1.41 -68.92
C VAL A 591 2.60 -0.21 -69.88
N ALA A 592 2.06 0.93 -69.45
CA ALA A 592 2.08 2.16 -70.22
C ALA A 592 3.51 2.70 -70.44
N GLU A 593 4.41 2.59 -69.46
CA GLU A 593 5.84 2.95 -69.64
C GLU A 593 6.48 2.11 -70.73
N LYS A 594 6.26 0.78 -70.72
CA LYS A 594 6.78 -0.14 -71.74
C LYS A 594 6.18 0.13 -73.12
N LEU A 595 4.86 0.35 -73.17
CA LEU A 595 4.14 0.49 -74.43
C LEU A 595 4.44 1.84 -75.10
N THR A 596 4.53 2.92 -74.33
CA THR A 596 4.92 4.27 -74.80
C THR A 596 6.44 4.46 -74.90
N ARG A 597 7.23 3.55 -74.31
CA ARG A 597 8.69 3.64 -74.16
C ARG A 597 9.18 4.91 -73.48
N THR A 598 8.37 5.47 -72.59
CA THR A 598 8.72 6.65 -71.79
C THR A 598 8.61 6.32 -70.31
N PRO A 599 9.68 6.46 -69.51
CA PRO A 599 9.60 6.27 -68.07
C PRO A 599 8.63 7.25 -67.40
N ALA A 600 7.90 6.81 -66.38
CA ALA A 600 6.94 7.62 -65.64
C ALA A 600 7.61 8.86 -65.05
N ALA A 601 8.83 8.72 -64.53
CA ALA A 601 9.62 9.86 -64.01
C ALA A 601 9.85 10.97 -65.04
N GLU A 602 9.87 10.64 -66.34
CA GLU A 602 10.02 11.61 -67.42
C GLU A 602 8.67 12.06 -67.99
N ALA A 603 7.64 11.22 -67.92
CA ALA A 603 6.30 11.51 -68.43
C ALA A 603 5.48 12.40 -67.49
N LEU A 604 5.64 12.24 -66.17
CA LEU A 604 4.86 12.96 -65.16
C LEU A 604 4.99 14.49 -65.31
N GLY A 605 3.86 15.19 -65.31
CA GLY A 605 3.74 16.64 -65.49
C GLY A 605 3.86 17.13 -66.95
N ARG A 606 4.23 16.26 -67.89
CA ARG A 606 4.29 16.61 -69.32
C ARG A 606 2.91 16.47 -70.00
N PRO A 607 2.62 17.24 -71.06
CA PRO A 607 1.42 17.06 -71.86
C PRO A 607 1.37 15.67 -72.51
N LEU A 608 0.22 15.01 -72.52
CA LEU A 608 0.04 13.66 -73.09
C LEU A 608 0.60 13.51 -74.52
N ALA A 609 0.34 14.51 -75.37
CA ALA A 609 0.79 14.52 -76.77
C ALA A 609 2.33 14.54 -76.95
N SER A 610 3.09 14.83 -75.89
CA SER A 610 4.56 14.78 -75.93
C SER A 610 5.12 13.36 -75.77
N VAL A 611 4.30 12.39 -75.36
CA VAL A 611 4.70 11.00 -75.10
C VAL A 611 4.34 10.08 -76.27
N TYR A 612 3.12 10.17 -76.80
CA TYR A 612 2.68 9.42 -77.97
C TYR A 612 1.54 10.15 -78.70
N HIS A 613 1.27 9.70 -79.93
CA HIS A 613 0.01 9.98 -80.64
C HIS A 613 -0.56 8.69 -81.22
N SER A 614 -1.88 8.58 -81.30
CA SER A 614 -2.55 7.42 -81.91
C SER A 614 -3.06 7.78 -83.31
N VAL A 615 -3.01 6.80 -84.23
CA VAL A 615 -3.53 6.91 -85.61
C VAL A 615 -4.47 5.74 -85.92
N ASP A 616 -5.35 5.85 -86.90
CA ASP A 616 -6.18 4.71 -87.36
C ASP A 616 -5.39 3.75 -88.28
N GLU A 617 -5.59 2.43 -88.14
CA GLU A 617 -4.87 1.38 -88.88
C GLU A 617 -5.15 1.38 -90.40
N ASP A 618 -6.38 1.68 -90.82
CA ASP A 618 -6.77 1.65 -92.24
C ASP A 618 -6.56 3.02 -92.90
N THR A 619 -6.91 4.11 -92.22
CA THR A 619 -6.90 5.46 -92.81
C THR A 619 -5.61 6.24 -92.56
N GLY A 620 -4.87 5.90 -91.50
CA GLY A 620 -3.63 6.59 -91.11
C GLY A 620 -3.81 7.99 -90.49
N GLU A 621 -5.05 8.44 -90.25
CA GLU A 621 -5.32 9.75 -89.66
C GLU A 621 -5.02 9.80 -88.16
N THR A 622 -4.53 10.95 -87.66
CA THR A 622 -4.25 11.15 -86.22
C THR A 622 -5.53 11.26 -85.42
N LEU A 623 -5.64 10.44 -84.40
CA LEU A 623 -6.73 10.42 -83.44
C LEU A 623 -6.46 11.52 -82.40
N THR A 624 -7.11 12.68 -82.53
CA THR A 624 -6.96 13.79 -81.56
C THR A 624 -7.50 13.42 -80.17
N PRO A 625 -6.84 13.79 -79.05
CA PRO A 625 -7.39 13.57 -77.72
C PRO A 625 -8.75 14.26 -77.55
N ALA A 626 -9.70 13.60 -76.89
CA ALA A 626 -11.00 14.20 -76.60
C ALA A 626 -10.82 15.39 -75.63
N ASP A 627 -11.50 16.51 -75.90
CA ASP A 627 -11.47 17.68 -75.03
C ASP A 627 -11.97 17.31 -73.61
N PRO A 628 -11.17 17.51 -72.55
CA PRO A 628 -11.58 17.22 -71.17
C PRO A 628 -12.84 17.98 -70.72
N GLY A 629 -13.27 19.02 -71.45
CA GLY A 629 -14.51 19.76 -71.21
C GLY A 629 -15.75 19.29 -72.02
N ALA A 630 -15.62 18.36 -72.95
CA ALA A 630 -16.74 17.93 -73.80
C ALA A 630 -17.71 16.98 -73.06
N GLU A 631 -19.02 17.15 -73.26
CA GLU A 631 -20.08 16.28 -72.71
C GLU A 631 -20.07 14.83 -73.24
N ALA A 632 -19.09 14.46 -74.08
CA ALA A 632 -19.08 13.19 -74.79
C ALA A 632 -18.68 11.99 -73.91
N ASN A 633 -19.39 10.87 -74.13
CA ASN A 633 -19.10 9.55 -73.59
C ASN A 633 -17.66 9.09 -73.89
N ALA A 634 -17.19 8.11 -73.12
CA ALA A 634 -15.88 7.50 -73.29
C ALA A 634 -15.60 7.18 -74.78
N ARG A 635 -14.43 7.59 -75.29
CA ARG A 635 -14.04 7.32 -76.67
C ARG A 635 -13.43 5.93 -76.74
N HIS A 636 -13.92 5.09 -77.65
CA HIS A 636 -13.41 3.75 -77.89
C HIS A 636 -12.86 3.65 -79.32
N SER A 637 -11.61 3.20 -79.46
CA SER A 637 -11.03 2.84 -80.75
C SER A 637 -10.45 1.42 -80.70
N SER A 638 -11.00 0.52 -81.51
CA SER A 638 -10.52 -0.87 -81.66
C SER A 638 -9.47 -1.05 -82.76
N ARG A 639 -9.13 0.03 -83.46
CA ARG A 639 -8.27 0.05 -84.66
C ARG A 639 -7.16 1.10 -84.55
N ALA A 640 -6.81 1.47 -83.32
CA ALA A 640 -5.79 2.47 -83.08
C ALA A 640 -4.40 1.85 -83.22
N VAL A 641 -3.47 2.62 -83.78
CA VAL A 641 -2.05 2.32 -83.82
C VAL A 641 -1.35 3.39 -83.02
N LEU A 642 -0.68 2.99 -81.94
CA LEU A 642 0.14 3.89 -81.15
C LEU A 642 1.44 4.15 -81.90
N VAL A 643 1.75 5.43 -82.09
CA VAL A 643 2.98 5.90 -82.70
C VAL A 643 3.82 6.58 -81.62
N ARG A 644 4.99 6.00 -81.37
CA ARG A 644 5.96 6.50 -80.40
C ARG A 644 6.79 7.63 -81.01
N ASN A 645 7.49 8.39 -80.17
CA ASN A 645 8.39 9.45 -80.61
C ASN A 645 9.56 8.96 -81.48
N ASP A 646 9.93 7.67 -81.41
CA ASP A 646 10.94 7.02 -82.25
C ASP A 646 10.40 6.55 -83.62
N GLY A 647 9.11 6.76 -83.90
CA GLY A 647 8.43 6.35 -85.13
C GLY A 647 7.97 4.88 -85.16
N SER A 648 8.27 4.09 -84.13
CA SER A 648 7.80 2.71 -84.03
C SER A 648 6.29 2.63 -83.73
N ARG A 649 5.66 1.57 -84.24
CA ARG A 649 4.20 1.39 -84.22
C ARG A 649 3.80 0.19 -83.37
N CYS A 650 2.60 0.23 -82.79
CA CYS A 650 2.00 -0.86 -82.04
C CYS A 650 0.49 -0.83 -82.21
N SER A 651 -0.11 -1.96 -82.56
CA SER A 651 -1.57 -2.08 -82.70
C SER A 651 -2.19 -2.09 -81.30
N ILE A 652 -2.99 -1.08 -81.01
CA ILE A 652 -3.62 -0.91 -79.70
C ILE A 652 -5.15 -0.81 -79.80
N ARG A 653 -5.81 -1.22 -78.73
CA ARG A 653 -7.20 -0.83 -78.46
C ARG A 653 -7.19 0.27 -77.41
N GLU A 654 -7.75 1.44 -77.70
CA GLU A 654 -7.71 2.62 -76.82
C GLU A 654 -9.11 2.98 -76.29
N VAL A 655 -9.19 3.28 -74.99
CA VAL A 655 -10.37 3.80 -74.31
C VAL A 655 -9.98 5.04 -73.51
N MET A 656 -10.72 6.15 -73.66
CA MET A 656 -10.49 7.39 -72.91
C MET A 656 -11.74 7.82 -72.16
N SER A 657 -11.62 8.08 -70.85
CA SER A 657 -12.72 8.42 -69.95
C SER A 657 -12.39 9.62 -69.04
N PRO A 658 -13.29 10.59 -68.80
CA PRO A 658 -13.02 11.74 -67.95
C PRO A 658 -13.09 11.40 -66.44
N ILE A 659 -12.19 11.97 -65.65
CA ILE A 659 -12.21 11.98 -64.18
C ILE A 659 -12.97 13.22 -63.72
N ARG A 660 -14.02 13.03 -62.93
CA ARG A 660 -14.83 14.14 -62.38
C ARG A 660 -14.54 14.34 -60.89
N SER A 661 -14.40 15.60 -60.48
CA SER A 661 -14.35 15.98 -59.06
C SER A 661 -15.76 15.90 -58.43
N ALA A 662 -15.84 15.89 -57.09
CA ALA A 662 -17.10 15.82 -56.34
C ALA A 662 -18.10 16.97 -56.65
N ASN A 663 -17.61 18.07 -57.22
CA ASN A 663 -18.39 19.22 -57.68
C ASN A 663 -18.77 19.15 -59.18
N GLY A 664 -18.52 18.02 -59.86
CA GLY A 664 -18.88 17.80 -61.26
C GLY A 664 -17.93 18.42 -62.29
N ALA A 665 -16.92 19.18 -61.85
CA ALA A 665 -15.89 19.74 -62.72
C ALA A 665 -14.92 18.65 -63.23
N SER A 666 -14.43 18.80 -64.45
CA SER A 666 -13.42 17.92 -65.04
C SER A 666 -12.11 18.06 -64.25
N ALA A 667 -11.72 16.98 -63.57
CA ALA A 667 -10.48 16.92 -62.80
C ALA A 667 -9.31 16.34 -63.61
N GLY A 668 -9.61 15.68 -64.74
CA GLY A 668 -8.63 15.02 -65.60
C GLY A 668 -9.24 13.91 -66.46
N GLN A 669 -8.42 13.01 -66.98
CA GLN A 669 -8.86 11.86 -67.79
C GLN A 669 -8.07 10.59 -67.44
N VAL A 670 -8.67 9.42 -67.65
CA VAL A 670 -8.01 8.10 -67.63
C VAL A 670 -8.04 7.53 -69.05
N LEU A 671 -6.88 7.15 -69.54
CA LEU A 671 -6.67 6.45 -70.80
C LEU A 671 -6.26 5.01 -70.49
N VAL A 672 -6.92 4.05 -71.12
CA VAL A 672 -6.62 2.63 -71.03
C VAL A 672 -6.37 2.10 -72.43
N PHE A 673 -5.23 1.44 -72.65
CA PHE A 673 -4.96 0.79 -73.92
C PHE A 673 -4.31 -0.59 -73.79
N GLN A 674 -4.65 -1.50 -74.71
CA GLN A 674 -4.16 -2.87 -74.77
C GLN A 674 -3.33 -3.10 -76.02
N ASP A 675 -2.17 -3.76 -75.88
CA ASP A 675 -1.41 -4.29 -77.02
C ASP A 675 -2.14 -5.50 -77.59
N PHE A 676 -2.47 -5.44 -78.88
CA PHE A 676 -3.19 -6.51 -79.58
C PHE A 676 -2.36 -7.18 -80.69
N THR A 677 -1.03 -7.04 -80.64
CA THR A 677 -0.15 -7.47 -81.73
C THR A 677 -0.13 -9.02 -81.91
N ASP A 678 0.09 -9.79 -80.84
CA ASP A 678 0.27 -11.26 -80.91
C ASP A 678 -1.04 -12.03 -81.13
N ALA A 679 -2.12 -11.62 -80.47
CA ALA A 679 -3.43 -12.24 -80.64
C ALA A 679 -3.88 -12.17 -82.11
N ARG A 680 -3.57 -11.06 -82.78
CA ARG A 680 -3.84 -10.85 -84.20
C ARG A 680 -3.01 -11.78 -85.09
N ALA A 681 -1.79 -12.15 -84.67
CA ALA A 681 -0.94 -13.10 -85.39
C ALA A 681 -1.35 -14.57 -85.17
N LEU A 682 -1.66 -14.98 -83.93
CA LEU A 682 -2.10 -16.35 -83.58
C LEU A 682 -3.44 -16.70 -84.20
N GLN A 683 -4.38 -15.75 -84.25
CA GLN A 683 -5.67 -15.93 -84.93
C GLN A 683 -5.46 -16.36 -86.40
N ARG A 684 -4.41 -15.87 -87.06
CA ARG A 684 -4.06 -16.30 -88.43
C ARG A 684 -3.50 -17.73 -88.48
N GLN A 685 -2.80 -18.20 -87.44
CA GLN A 685 -2.20 -19.55 -87.39
C GLN A 685 -3.21 -20.67 -87.08
N LEU A 686 -4.15 -20.47 -86.15
CA LEU A 686 -5.15 -21.49 -85.79
C LEU A 686 -6.03 -21.90 -86.97
N ALA A 687 -6.34 -20.94 -87.85
CA ALA A 687 -7.08 -21.20 -89.08
C ALA A 687 -6.37 -22.22 -90.01
N TYR A 688 -5.04 -22.35 -89.93
CA TYR A 688 -4.27 -23.26 -90.76
C TYR A 688 -4.25 -24.71 -90.23
N ALA A 689 -4.07 -24.88 -88.92
CA ALA A 689 -3.94 -26.19 -88.27
C ALA A 689 -5.24 -27.02 -88.27
N ALA A 690 -6.41 -26.36 -88.26
CA ALA A 690 -7.71 -27.04 -88.27
C ALA A 690 -7.91 -27.95 -89.51
N ASN A 691 -7.20 -27.68 -90.61
CA ASN A 691 -7.45 -28.31 -91.90
C ASN A 691 -6.37 -29.34 -92.34
N HIS A 692 -5.28 -29.52 -91.59
CA HIS A 692 -4.13 -30.34 -92.00
C HIS A 692 -3.65 -31.30 -90.89
N ASP A 693 -3.08 -32.46 -91.26
CA ASP A 693 -2.39 -33.40 -90.36
C ASP A 693 -1.01 -32.84 -89.97
N ALA A 694 -0.76 -32.74 -88.66
CA ALA A 694 0.44 -32.10 -88.14
C ALA A 694 1.75 -32.86 -88.45
N LEU A 695 1.69 -34.18 -88.68
CA LEU A 695 2.88 -34.99 -88.91
C LEU A 695 3.33 -34.98 -90.38
N THR A 696 2.38 -35.15 -91.29
CA THR A 696 2.62 -35.33 -92.72
C THR A 696 2.37 -34.07 -93.54
N GLY A 697 1.64 -33.08 -93.00
CA GLY A 697 1.22 -31.87 -93.70
C GLY A 697 0.16 -32.12 -94.78
N LEU A 698 -0.33 -33.36 -94.90
CA LEU A 698 -1.47 -33.72 -95.75
C LEU A 698 -2.77 -33.21 -95.11
N ASP A 699 -3.88 -33.31 -95.83
CA ASP A 699 -5.18 -33.07 -95.22
C ASP A 699 -5.43 -34.07 -94.08
N ASN A 700 -6.08 -33.59 -93.02
CA ASN A 700 -6.53 -34.46 -91.93
C ASN A 700 -7.87 -35.13 -92.30
N ARG A 701 -8.30 -36.09 -91.48
CA ARG A 701 -9.58 -36.80 -91.67
C ARG A 701 -10.77 -35.86 -91.85
N ALA A 702 -10.86 -34.77 -91.08
CA ALA A 702 -12.00 -33.84 -91.17
C ALA A 702 -12.04 -33.10 -92.53
N SER A 703 -10.90 -32.54 -92.97
CA SER A 703 -10.77 -31.90 -94.30
C SER A 703 -10.96 -32.90 -95.46
N PHE A 704 -10.57 -34.16 -95.26
CA PHE A 704 -10.76 -35.23 -96.24
C PHE A 704 -12.23 -35.65 -96.39
N MET A 705 -12.93 -35.89 -95.27
CA MET A 705 -14.35 -36.25 -95.27
C MET A 705 -15.20 -35.11 -95.86
N ALA A 706 -14.93 -33.86 -95.49
CA ALA A 706 -15.61 -32.70 -96.07
C ALA A 706 -15.39 -32.57 -97.58
N ALA A 707 -14.20 -32.93 -98.07
CA ALA A 707 -13.90 -32.95 -99.50
C ALA A 707 -14.54 -34.14 -100.23
N ALA A 708 -14.61 -35.33 -99.61
CA ALA A 708 -15.35 -36.47 -100.15
C ALA A 708 -16.86 -36.15 -100.26
N ASP A 709 -17.42 -35.46 -99.27
CA ASP A 709 -18.84 -35.07 -99.18
C ASP A 709 -19.21 -34.07 -100.26
N ALA A 710 -18.35 -33.08 -100.48
CA ALA A 710 -18.49 -32.16 -101.60
C ALA A 710 -18.44 -32.87 -102.97
N LEU A 711 -17.66 -33.95 -103.11
CA LEU A 711 -17.47 -34.67 -104.37
C LEU A 711 -18.53 -35.76 -104.64
N GLN A 712 -19.25 -36.24 -103.62
CA GLN A 712 -20.23 -37.33 -103.77
C GLN A 712 -21.39 -36.95 -104.70
N PHE A 713 -21.77 -35.68 -104.73
CA PHE A 713 -22.93 -35.17 -105.48
C PHE A 713 -22.55 -34.43 -106.78
N GLU A 714 -21.27 -34.46 -107.20
CA GLU A 714 -20.85 -33.82 -108.45
C GLU A 714 -21.11 -34.71 -109.68
N THR A 715 -22.02 -34.29 -110.56
CA THR A 715 -22.35 -34.99 -111.81
C THR A 715 -21.23 -34.84 -112.86
N ARG A 716 -20.70 -35.96 -113.38
CA ARG A 716 -19.60 -35.94 -114.38
C ARG A 716 -19.95 -36.73 -115.65
N GLN A 717 -19.52 -36.21 -116.80
CA GLN A 717 -19.70 -36.83 -118.12
C GLN A 717 -18.54 -37.82 -118.42
N ASP A 718 -18.75 -38.77 -119.34
CA ASP A 718 -17.78 -39.77 -119.85
C ASP A 718 -17.47 -41.03 -119.01
N GLY A 719 -18.30 -41.34 -118.01
CA GLY A 719 -18.20 -42.59 -117.25
C GLY A 719 -17.01 -42.65 -116.27
N ALA A 720 -16.30 -41.53 -116.07
CA ALA A 720 -15.36 -41.33 -114.98
C ALA A 720 -16.13 -41.05 -113.68
N ARG A 721 -15.80 -41.78 -112.61
CA ARG A 721 -16.47 -41.69 -111.31
C ARG A 721 -15.43 -41.35 -110.23
N PRO A 722 -15.81 -40.65 -109.15
CA PRO A 722 -14.90 -40.51 -108.03
C PRO A 722 -14.65 -41.89 -107.41
N HIS A 723 -13.40 -42.17 -107.05
CA HIS A 723 -13.03 -43.40 -106.36
C HIS A 723 -12.27 -43.05 -105.09
N LEU A 724 -12.53 -43.83 -104.05
CA LEU A 724 -11.83 -43.74 -102.78
C LEU A 724 -10.95 -44.98 -102.62
N ALA A 725 -9.66 -44.74 -102.43
CA ALA A 725 -8.73 -45.79 -102.05
C ALA A 725 -8.39 -45.65 -100.56
N PHE A 726 -8.61 -46.71 -99.80
CA PHE A 726 -8.12 -46.86 -98.44
C PHE A 726 -6.83 -47.69 -98.48
N ILE A 727 -5.78 -47.19 -97.84
CA ILE A 727 -4.43 -47.74 -97.91
C ILE A 727 -3.93 -47.92 -96.49
N ASP A 728 -3.50 -49.13 -96.16
CA ASP A 728 -2.95 -49.45 -94.86
C ASP A 728 -1.56 -50.08 -95.03
N LEU A 729 -0.62 -49.66 -94.19
CA LEU A 729 0.77 -50.12 -94.24
C LEU A 729 0.95 -51.50 -93.61
N ASP A 730 1.36 -52.46 -94.43
CA ASP A 730 1.69 -53.81 -93.97
C ASP A 730 2.95 -53.78 -93.10
N ARG A 731 2.85 -54.39 -91.90
CA ARG A 731 3.95 -54.52 -90.93
C ARG A 731 4.49 -53.19 -90.38
N PHE A 732 3.73 -52.09 -90.46
CA PHE A 732 4.13 -50.82 -89.84
C PHE A 732 4.37 -50.94 -88.33
N LYS A 733 3.51 -51.68 -87.62
CA LYS A 733 3.69 -51.97 -86.20
C LYS A 733 5.05 -52.63 -85.90
N ALA A 734 5.55 -53.50 -86.77
CA ALA A 734 6.86 -54.11 -86.57
C ALA A 734 8.01 -53.09 -86.69
N VAL A 735 7.86 -52.03 -87.50
CA VAL A 735 8.82 -50.91 -87.55
C VAL A 735 8.78 -50.11 -86.25
N ASN A 736 7.57 -49.79 -85.76
CA ASN A 736 7.41 -49.09 -84.47
C ASN A 736 7.95 -49.91 -83.29
N ASP A 737 7.61 -51.19 -83.21
CA ASP A 737 8.00 -52.08 -82.11
C ASP A 737 9.52 -52.34 -82.12
N SER A 738 10.17 -52.33 -83.29
CA SER A 738 11.61 -52.57 -83.41
C SER A 738 12.48 -51.32 -83.33
N SER A 739 11.97 -50.16 -83.76
CA SER A 739 12.78 -48.94 -83.98
C SER A 739 12.18 -47.67 -83.36
N GLY A 740 11.05 -47.79 -82.66
CA GLY A 740 10.38 -46.71 -81.94
C GLY A 740 9.50 -45.83 -82.83
N HIS A 741 8.62 -45.05 -82.18
CA HIS A 741 7.64 -44.19 -82.85
C HIS A 741 8.28 -43.11 -83.74
N ALA A 742 9.48 -42.60 -83.41
CA ALA A 742 10.18 -41.63 -84.25
C ALA A 742 10.57 -42.22 -85.63
N ALA A 743 10.92 -43.50 -85.69
CA ALA A 743 11.17 -44.21 -86.94
C ALA A 743 9.87 -44.39 -87.73
N GLY A 744 8.77 -44.73 -87.04
CA GLY A 744 7.43 -44.77 -87.62
C GLY A 744 7.00 -43.43 -88.20
N ASP A 745 7.20 -42.33 -87.48
CA ASP A 745 6.86 -40.99 -87.93
C ASP A 745 7.66 -40.55 -89.16
N ALA A 746 8.96 -40.83 -89.17
CA ALA A 746 9.82 -40.57 -90.32
C ALA A 746 9.41 -41.43 -91.54
N LEU A 747 9.05 -42.68 -91.30
CA LEU A 747 8.51 -43.57 -92.32
C LEU A 747 7.18 -43.04 -92.87
N LEU A 748 6.25 -42.63 -92.01
CA LEU A 748 4.96 -42.06 -92.40
C LEU A 748 5.12 -40.78 -93.24
N ARG A 749 6.09 -39.92 -92.93
CA ARG A 749 6.42 -38.76 -93.80
C ARG A 749 6.92 -39.18 -95.18
N LYS A 750 7.77 -40.22 -95.25
CA LYS A 750 8.27 -40.75 -96.52
C LYS A 750 7.17 -41.44 -97.33
N VAL A 751 6.28 -42.18 -96.66
CA VAL A 751 5.08 -42.78 -97.26
C VAL A 751 4.15 -41.68 -97.77
N ALA A 752 3.86 -40.65 -96.97
CA ALA A 752 3.05 -39.51 -97.39
C ALA A 752 3.62 -38.82 -98.64
N ALA A 753 4.95 -38.59 -98.67
CA ALA A 753 5.63 -38.06 -99.83
C ALA A 753 5.55 -39.00 -101.04
N ALA A 754 5.70 -40.32 -100.84
CA ALA A 754 5.57 -41.33 -101.90
C ALA A 754 4.15 -41.34 -102.49
N ILE A 755 3.11 -41.39 -101.65
CA ILE A 755 1.72 -41.34 -102.08
C ILE A 755 1.46 -40.03 -102.84
N ARG A 756 1.85 -38.88 -102.29
CA ARG A 756 1.68 -37.56 -102.94
C ARG A 756 2.41 -37.48 -104.28
N SER A 757 3.58 -38.11 -104.40
CA SER A 757 4.37 -38.11 -105.65
C SER A 757 3.73 -38.93 -106.78
N VAL A 758 2.96 -39.97 -106.44
CA VAL A 758 2.21 -40.81 -107.38
C VAL A 758 0.87 -40.16 -107.73
N VAL A 759 0.13 -39.68 -106.74
CA VAL A 759 -1.21 -39.10 -106.91
C VAL A 759 -1.16 -37.71 -107.57
N ARG A 760 -0.10 -36.92 -107.32
CA ARG A 760 0.11 -35.57 -107.88
C ARG A 760 -1.16 -34.70 -107.85
N THR A 761 -1.52 -34.06 -108.96
CA THR A 761 -2.74 -33.22 -109.10
C THR A 761 -4.02 -34.02 -109.31
N HIS A 762 -3.96 -35.36 -109.35
CA HIS A 762 -5.06 -36.23 -109.77
C HIS A 762 -5.93 -36.69 -108.59
N GLY A 763 -5.65 -36.22 -107.37
CA GLY A 763 -6.43 -36.58 -106.19
C GLY A 763 -6.03 -35.84 -104.93
N LYS A 764 -6.91 -35.89 -103.94
CA LYS A 764 -6.66 -35.36 -102.59
C LYS A 764 -6.15 -36.50 -101.71
N VAL A 765 -5.03 -36.27 -101.02
CA VAL A 765 -4.36 -37.28 -100.18
C VAL A 765 -4.49 -36.86 -98.73
N ALA A 766 -4.94 -37.79 -97.90
CA ALA A 766 -5.04 -37.58 -96.46
C ALA A 766 -4.43 -38.73 -95.68
N ARG A 767 -4.03 -38.43 -94.46
CA ARG A 767 -3.77 -39.42 -93.43
C ARG A 767 -4.97 -39.46 -92.50
N LEU A 768 -5.61 -40.63 -92.40
CA LEU A 768 -6.83 -40.78 -91.62
C LEU A 768 -6.53 -41.02 -90.13
N GLY A 769 -5.38 -41.64 -89.85
CA GLY A 769 -4.86 -41.89 -88.50
C GLY A 769 -3.89 -43.07 -88.52
N GLY A 770 -2.95 -43.13 -87.57
CA GLY A 770 -2.03 -44.27 -87.48
C GLY A 770 -1.21 -44.51 -88.76
N ASP A 771 -1.32 -45.72 -89.30
CA ASP A 771 -0.79 -46.21 -90.58
C ASP A 771 -1.79 -46.15 -91.75
N GLU A 772 -2.97 -45.56 -91.54
CA GLU A 772 -4.04 -45.49 -92.52
C GLU A 772 -3.95 -44.19 -93.35
N PHE A 773 -3.89 -44.37 -94.66
CA PHE A 773 -3.94 -43.30 -95.64
C PHE A 773 -5.14 -43.48 -96.53
N ALA A 774 -5.64 -42.37 -97.06
CA ALA A 774 -6.69 -42.41 -98.05
C ALA A 774 -6.42 -41.43 -99.19
N VAL A 775 -6.89 -41.82 -100.36
CA VAL A 775 -6.80 -41.02 -101.57
C VAL A 775 -8.18 -40.94 -102.20
N ILE A 776 -8.61 -39.72 -102.51
CA ILE A 776 -9.79 -39.50 -103.36
C ILE A 776 -9.29 -39.14 -104.75
N PHE A 777 -9.71 -39.94 -105.73
CA PHE A 777 -9.55 -39.62 -107.14
C PHE A 777 -10.87 -39.01 -107.63
N PRO A 778 -10.96 -37.68 -107.85
CA PRO A 778 -12.23 -37.02 -108.12
C PRO A 778 -12.88 -37.44 -109.46
N ALA A 779 -12.11 -37.81 -110.49
CA ALA A 779 -12.64 -38.43 -111.72
C ALA A 779 -11.62 -39.33 -112.40
N CYS A 780 -11.88 -40.64 -112.39
CA CYS A 780 -11.16 -41.63 -113.20
C CYS A 780 -12.05 -42.85 -113.46
N ARG A 781 -11.66 -43.72 -114.40
CA ARG A 781 -12.33 -45.03 -114.60
C ARG A 781 -11.83 -46.03 -113.55
N GLU A 782 -12.64 -47.04 -113.21
CA GLU A 782 -12.29 -48.03 -112.18
C GLU A 782 -10.95 -48.73 -112.46
N GLU A 783 -10.67 -49.08 -113.72
CA GLU A 783 -9.39 -49.67 -114.14
C GLU A 783 -8.19 -48.73 -113.90
N GLU A 784 -8.39 -47.43 -114.11
CA GLU A 784 -7.37 -46.39 -113.91
C GLU A 784 -7.16 -46.11 -112.42
N ALA A 785 -8.24 -46.03 -111.64
CA ALA A 785 -8.20 -45.93 -110.18
C ALA A 785 -7.46 -47.13 -109.57
N LEU A 786 -7.74 -48.34 -110.08
CA LEU A 786 -7.08 -49.57 -109.65
C LEU A 786 -5.59 -49.58 -110.03
N ALA A 787 -5.24 -49.11 -111.24
CA ALA A 787 -3.86 -48.99 -111.69
C ALA A 787 -3.07 -47.97 -110.84
N LEU A 788 -3.64 -46.80 -110.56
CA LEU A 788 -3.03 -45.78 -109.71
C LEU A 788 -2.87 -46.27 -108.27
N THR A 789 -3.88 -46.96 -107.72
CA THR A 789 -3.79 -47.52 -106.37
C THR A 789 -2.72 -48.62 -106.29
N ARG A 790 -2.60 -49.47 -107.32
CA ARG A 790 -1.49 -50.45 -107.42
C ARG A 790 -0.13 -49.77 -107.54
N ALA A 791 -0.06 -48.65 -108.26
CA ALA A 791 1.17 -47.86 -108.37
C ALA A 791 1.55 -47.24 -107.01
N VAL A 792 0.58 -46.77 -106.22
CA VAL A 792 0.81 -46.30 -104.85
C VAL A 792 1.33 -47.43 -103.96
N VAL A 793 0.68 -48.60 -103.95
CA VAL A 793 1.14 -49.78 -103.19
C VAL A 793 2.55 -50.20 -103.61
N SER A 794 2.84 -50.21 -104.91
CA SER A 794 4.17 -50.54 -105.43
C SER A 794 5.23 -49.50 -105.05
N ALA A 795 4.87 -48.21 -105.07
CA ALA A 795 5.77 -47.13 -104.67
C ALA A 795 6.12 -47.22 -103.18
N ILE A 796 5.15 -47.59 -102.33
CA ILE A 796 5.39 -47.85 -100.91
C ILE A 796 6.29 -49.08 -100.73
N ALA A 797 6.00 -50.19 -101.41
CA ALA A 797 6.82 -51.40 -101.35
C ALA A 797 8.26 -51.20 -101.84
N ALA A 798 8.49 -50.25 -102.76
CA ALA A 798 9.80 -49.89 -103.26
C ALA A 798 10.60 -48.99 -102.30
N LEU A 799 9.97 -48.44 -101.25
CA LEU A 799 10.67 -47.61 -100.26
C LEU A 799 11.69 -48.45 -99.50
N ARG A 800 12.97 -48.17 -99.73
CA ARG A 800 14.05 -48.60 -98.84
C ARG A 800 14.14 -47.61 -97.69
N PHE A 801 13.51 -47.95 -96.57
CA PHE A 801 13.56 -47.12 -95.37
C PHE A 801 14.75 -47.54 -94.50
N GLU A 802 15.82 -46.75 -94.54
CA GLU A 802 16.97 -46.93 -93.66
C GLU A 802 16.82 -46.08 -92.40
N TRP A 803 16.96 -46.70 -91.24
CA TRP A 803 16.93 -46.04 -89.94
C TRP A 803 17.98 -46.69 -89.03
N HIS A 804 18.96 -45.90 -88.55
CA HIS A 804 20.09 -46.38 -87.73
C HIS A 804 20.75 -47.66 -88.29
N GLU A 805 21.19 -47.61 -89.55
CA GLU A 805 21.92 -48.69 -90.26
C GLU A 805 21.11 -49.99 -90.49
N ARG A 806 19.81 -49.99 -90.16
CA ARG A 806 18.88 -51.08 -90.49
C ARG A 806 17.96 -50.67 -91.61
N VAL A 807 17.82 -51.56 -92.59
CA VAL A 807 16.89 -51.38 -93.71
C VAL A 807 15.59 -52.11 -93.40
N HIS A 808 14.50 -51.35 -93.35
CA HIS A 808 13.15 -51.87 -93.20
C HIS A 808 12.45 -51.90 -94.56
N SER A 809 11.80 -53.02 -94.85
CA SER A 809 10.85 -53.14 -95.97
C SER A 809 9.44 -53.00 -95.44
N VAL A 810 8.66 -52.09 -96.02
CA VAL A 810 7.25 -51.86 -95.66
C VAL A 810 6.41 -52.09 -96.89
N GLY A 811 5.34 -52.89 -96.73
CA GLY A 811 4.34 -53.08 -97.76
C GLY A 811 3.14 -52.16 -97.52
N ALA A 812 2.21 -52.17 -98.46
CA ALA A 812 0.89 -51.61 -98.24
C ALA A 812 -0.13 -52.54 -98.87
N SER A 813 -1.28 -52.65 -98.22
CA SER A 813 -2.48 -53.23 -98.78
C SER A 813 -3.46 -52.10 -99.03
N ALA A 814 -4.25 -52.20 -100.09
CA ALA A 814 -5.24 -51.18 -100.38
C ALA A 814 -6.58 -51.77 -100.82
N GLY A 815 -7.65 -51.12 -100.40
CA GLY A 815 -9.00 -51.38 -100.87
C GLY A 815 -9.52 -50.20 -101.66
N LEU A 816 -10.14 -50.48 -102.81
CA LEU A 816 -10.71 -49.47 -103.69
C LEU A 816 -12.24 -49.60 -103.71
N ALA A 817 -12.94 -48.49 -103.50
CA ALA A 817 -14.39 -48.40 -103.63
C ALA A 817 -14.78 -47.24 -104.57
N SER A 818 -15.81 -47.45 -105.39
CA SER A 818 -16.42 -46.38 -106.18
C SER A 818 -17.26 -45.47 -105.29
N LEU A 819 -17.20 -44.17 -105.54
CA LEU A 819 -17.94 -43.15 -104.82
C LEU A 819 -18.99 -42.57 -105.80
N ASP A 820 -20.16 -43.22 -105.84
CA ASP A 820 -21.25 -42.96 -106.78
C ASP A 820 -22.51 -42.46 -106.05
N ASP A 821 -23.44 -41.79 -106.75
CA ASP A 821 -24.73 -41.33 -106.18
C ASP A 821 -25.57 -42.45 -105.52
N GLY A 822 -25.25 -43.72 -105.78
CA GLY A 822 -25.95 -44.91 -105.27
C GLY A 822 -25.30 -45.59 -104.05
N CYS A 823 -24.11 -45.17 -103.60
CA CYS A 823 -23.32 -45.89 -102.61
C CYS A 823 -23.41 -45.28 -101.18
N GLY A 824 -24.62 -45.12 -100.62
CA GLY A 824 -24.76 -44.82 -99.19
C GLY A 824 -24.02 -43.57 -98.68
N SER A 825 -23.72 -43.50 -97.39
CA SER A 825 -22.92 -42.40 -96.80
C SER A 825 -21.41 -42.60 -97.05
N ILE A 826 -20.61 -41.53 -96.95
CA ILE A 826 -19.15 -41.65 -97.15
C ILE A 826 -18.49 -42.58 -96.14
N ASP A 827 -19.02 -42.64 -94.91
CA ASP A 827 -18.55 -43.60 -93.91
C ASP A 827 -18.79 -45.06 -94.36
N GLU A 828 -19.89 -45.34 -95.08
CA GLU A 828 -20.15 -46.67 -95.65
C GLU A 828 -19.21 -47.00 -96.82
N VAL A 829 -18.90 -46.02 -97.68
CA VAL A 829 -17.92 -46.18 -98.77
C VAL A 829 -16.52 -46.41 -98.21
N LEU A 830 -16.14 -45.66 -97.18
CA LEU A 830 -14.87 -45.81 -96.51
C LEU A 830 -14.77 -47.17 -95.82
N ALA A 831 -15.82 -47.62 -95.14
CA ALA A 831 -15.88 -48.95 -94.53
C ALA A 831 -15.81 -50.08 -95.56
N ALA A 832 -16.40 -49.89 -96.75
CA ALA A 832 -16.31 -50.86 -97.84
C ALA A 832 -14.89 -50.95 -98.41
N ALA A 833 -14.21 -49.80 -98.58
CA ALA A 833 -12.81 -49.73 -98.97
C ALA A 833 -11.89 -50.34 -97.91
N ASP A 834 -12.13 -50.07 -96.62
CA ASP A 834 -11.39 -50.68 -95.51
C ASP A 834 -11.56 -52.21 -95.48
N HIS A 835 -12.79 -52.71 -95.62
CA HIS A 835 -13.03 -54.16 -95.68
C HIS A 835 -12.34 -54.82 -96.90
N ALA A 836 -12.32 -54.15 -98.06
CA ALA A 836 -11.55 -54.60 -99.21
C ALA A 836 -10.04 -54.60 -98.93
N CYS A 837 -9.54 -53.59 -98.20
CA CYS A 837 -8.14 -53.54 -97.76
C CYS A 837 -7.81 -54.70 -96.80
N TYR A 838 -8.73 -55.05 -95.91
CA TYR A 838 -8.58 -56.22 -95.02
C TYR A 838 -8.54 -57.54 -95.80
N GLU A 839 -9.39 -57.70 -96.81
CA GLU A 839 -9.35 -58.87 -97.71
C GLU A 839 -8.00 -58.95 -98.46
N ALA A 840 -7.46 -57.80 -98.92
CA ALA A 840 -6.14 -57.72 -99.52
C ALA A 840 -5.05 -58.21 -98.55
N LYS A 841 -5.08 -57.77 -97.29
CA LYS A 841 -4.15 -58.23 -96.24
C LYS A 841 -4.26 -59.73 -95.97
N ALA A 842 -5.49 -60.26 -95.85
CA ALA A 842 -5.73 -61.67 -95.57
C ALA A 842 -5.22 -62.60 -96.68
N SER A 843 -5.14 -62.11 -97.92
CA SER A 843 -4.61 -62.84 -99.08
C SER A 843 -3.09 -62.90 -99.19
N GLY A 844 -2.36 -62.34 -98.21
CA GLY A 844 -0.89 -62.32 -98.18
C GLY A 844 -0.25 -60.93 -98.20
N GLY A 845 -1.06 -59.87 -98.33
CA GLY A 845 -0.62 -58.46 -98.33
C GLY A 845 0.04 -58.01 -99.64
N GLY A 846 0.31 -56.71 -99.77
CA GLY A 846 0.98 -56.14 -100.95
C GLY A 846 0.15 -56.12 -102.24
N CYS A 847 -1.18 -56.19 -102.13
CA CYS A 847 -2.09 -56.22 -103.28
C CYS A 847 -3.25 -55.22 -103.11
N VAL A 848 -4.06 -55.07 -104.17
CA VAL A 848 -5.21 -54.16 -104.18
C VAL A 848 -6.47 -54.95 -104.50
N VAL A 849 -7.50 -54.82 -103.66
CA VAL A 849 -8.83 -55.42 -103.88
C VAL A 849 -9.83 -54.31 -104.15
N ALA A 850 -10.55 -54.42 -105.27
CA ALA A 850 -11.65 -53.51 -105.58
C ALA A 850 -12.98 -54.13 -105.11
N ARG A 851 -13.80 -53.35 -104.42
CA ARG A 851 -15.15 -53.75 -104.02
C ARG A 851 -16.16 -52.78 -104.64
N ARG A 852 -17.12 -53.35 -105.37
CA ARG A 852 -18.31 -52.62 -105.79
C ARG A 852 -19.40 -52.78 -104.74
N LEU A 853 -19.94 -51.67 -104.28
CA LEU A 853 -21.12 -51.69 -103.42
C LEU A 853 -22.35 -51.98 -104.29
N GLU A 854 -23.05 -53.08 -103.97
CA GLU A 854 -24.38 -53.34 -104.52
C GLU A 854 -25.35 -52.26 -103.98
N PRO A 855 -26.22 -51.67 -104.81
CA PRO A 855 -27.17 -50.69 -104.34
C PRO A 855 -28.09 -51.32 -103.28
N SER A 856 -28.20 -50.65 -102.12
CA SER A 856 -29.00 -51.10 -101.00
C SER A 856 -30.41 -51.56 -101.43
N PRO A 857 -30.99 -52.63 -100.86
CA PRO A 857 -32.35 -53.06 -101.14
C PRO A 857 -33.38 -51.94 -100.94
N ALA A 858 -33.11 -50.99 -100.04
CA ALA A 858 -33.93 -49.80 -99.79
C ALA A 858 -33.95 -48.81 -100.97
N MET A 859 -32.93 -48.84 -101.84
CA MET A 859 -32.83 -47.98 -103.03
C MET A 859 -33.38 -48.64 -104.30
N GLN A 860 -33.38 -49.98 -104.40
CA GLN A 860 -34.11 -50.69 -105.47
C GLN A 860 -35.63 -50.43 -105.42
N GLN A 861 -36.19 -50.20 -104.23
CA GLN A 861 -37.58 -49.77 -104.07
C GLN A 861 -37.84 -48.31 -104.48
N ARG A 862 -36.86 -47.41 -104.36
CA ARG A 862 -37.00 -45.99 -104.77
C ARG A 862 -36.99 -45.80 -106.29
N ALA A 863 -36.30 -46.66 -107.05
CA ALA A 863 -36.27 -46.58 -108.52
C ALA A 863 -37.61 -47.00 -109.17
N VAL A 864 -38.40 -47.83 -108.50
CA VAL A 864 -39.72 -48.30 -108.98
C VAL A 864 -40.84 -47.32 -108.60
N SER A 865 -40.65 -46.47 -107.58
CA SER A 865 -41.64 -45.47 -107.15
C SER A 865 -41.55 -44.11 -107.86
N GLY A 866 -40.64 -43.96 -108.84
CA GLY A 866 -40.35 -42.69 -109.52
C GLY A 866 -41.16 -42.41 -110.80
N THR A 867 -42.09 -43.29 -111.21
CA THR A 867 -43.03 -43.01 -112.30
C THR A 867 -44.46 -42.93 -111.78
N ARG A 868 -44.82 -41.75 -111.26
CA ARG A 868 -46.17 -41.18 -111.35
C ARG A 868 -46.14 -39.68 -111.18
#